data_AF-A0A920YT89-F1
#
_entry.id   AF-A0A920YT89-F1
#
_cell.length_a   1.000
_cell.length_b   1.000
_cell.length_c   1.000
_cell.angle_alpha   90.00
_cell.angle_beta   90.00
_cell.angle_gamma   90.00
#
_symmetry.space_group_name_H-M   'P 1'
#
loop_
_entity.id
_entity.type
_entity.pdbx_description
1 polymer ?
#
loop_
_entity_poly.entity_id
_entity_poly.type
_entity_poly.pdbx_seq_one_letter_code
_entity_poly.pdbx_strand_id
1 'polypeptide(L)'
;MEEFVDLFPIHPSYIEVFNKIYIIENRHILKNISEIIRRIYDDEITDDSPGIVSFDSYWSFIKENFSYRTDANIKEVVEKSGMLEDIINRSFPKRLYKPLALQIIYALSVHRLTTGDISIRAGLTAENLRDDLCLYIKGMPDQSSDTLQSLIQTVLKDIMTTVSGQFIEHNADNGQYYLDLKKDIDYDEKITQRAAVMDDDSLNNYFYDVVYYCMEWDQKEYVDNFKIYEHRLNWVSRNIFRSGYLFFGTPESRPTAQPPEDYYIYFIPPYGNESYKDDKNDDEVFFLFKPNEDFKNTLKLYGAARILKELAEEKNKPAYHSKAEVFRKKLTNYLSENRNTCFEVVYKGEKKQLLEVMKGRYKSTNPFKETIDLVASICLDEYFSKKYPEMPKFRIQITQRNRADIIRAGIDRFAGRKSQQANALLESFDLLDGEKITVQNSRYAQYFIKELEKIPANAVINFNDIYTEVQNKDEYYLDKRFGISYALLPIVLLALVHTGHAVIALRNGTVLTASDMESLPKIPVADIYEFKYISRPKNLQLAELVRLYELLELPAGLINNPAQREAGLGQLLAKAQNMANIAVRANSRLNGEFELWGEPLIADHLAADYKASAKRVLDIFGNFQSRFNTVAKLNNFNYTMEQVEQLGKDITASKIVLEYEKFRNDCLANVNYMMNLERMELDADLKAEIEAAKESFRKIRDDIPQEMSGEASAVDVNNLLTKVKNRYIDVYYAEHQKRRLGISDGQRKGELVSSVKLVNLRRLKGISNIFSVSKLDGIEKDLSRLKVCFELTPDMLRVNHFCPKCHFLMEEDDIPVKGKLDEIEDRIDNLLDEWTNTLFNTVTDPTLEEQKQYLSPEQRKVIDEFIRTKTLPEKIDHFFVNAIEDLLKGFEPLAIAADELVDKLGALGPCDIETFQNKLKDLLDGYTRGKDKNKLRIIVKR
;
A
#
# COMPACT_ATOMS: atom_id res chain seq x y z
N MET A 1 28.44 63.46 -62.59
CA MET A 1 27.34 63.30 -63.57
C MET A 1 26.74 61.91 -63.46
N GLU A 2 27.54 60.84 -63.36
CA GLU A 2 27.05 59.49 -63.00
C GLU A 2 26.39 59.47 -61.60
N GLU A 3 26.99 60.05 -60.55
CA GLU A 3 26.31 60.19 -59.25
C GLU A 3 24.98 60.98 -59.31
N PHE A 4 24.84 61.93 -60.23
CA PHE A 4 23.60 62.72 -60.40
C PHE A 4 22.54 61.97 -61.23
N VAL A 5 22.98 61.05 -62.09
CA VAL A 5 22.13 60.13 -62.85
C VAL A 5 21.66 58.98 -61.94
N ASP A 6 22.49 58.54 -61.00
CA ASP A 6 22.15 57.57 -59.95
C ASP A 6 21.25 58.17 -58.85
N LEU A 7 21.25 59.51 -58.70
CA LEU A 7 20.37 60.29 -57.81
C LEU A 7 19.04 60.71 -58.46
N PHE A 8 18.63 60.11 -59.58
CA PHE A 8 17.31 60.40 -60.13
C PHE A 8 16.25 60.00 -59.09
N PRO A 9 15.32 60.90 -58.70
CA PRO A 9 14.30 60.61 -57.70
C PRO A 9 13.21 59.67 -58.25
N ILE A 10 13.49 58.89 -59.30
CA ILE A 10 12.54 58.03 -59.99
C ILE A 10 13.02 56.58 -59.86
N HIS A 11 12.23 55.75 -59.18
CA HIS A 11 12.52 54.33 -59.04
C HIS A 11 12.48 53.62 -60.41
N PRO A 12 13.34 52.62 -60.70
CA PRO A 12 13.30 51.87 -61.96
C PRO A 12 11.93 51.28 -62.29
N SER A 13 11.20 50.79 -61.28
CA SER A 13 9.84 50.25 -61.44
C SER A 13 8.85 51.28 -62.01
N TYR A 14 9.10 52.59 -61.87
CA TYR A 14 8.30 53.63 -62.52
C TYR A 14 8.24 53.44 -64.04
N ILE A 15 9.41 53.29 -64.66
CA ILE A 15 9.53 53.15 -66.13
C ILE A 15 9.06 51.78 -66.57
N GLU A 16 9.38 50.73 -65.81
CA GLU A 16 8.98 49.36 -66.12
C GLU A 16 7.46 49.16 -66.10
N VAL A 17 6.77 49.67 -65.07
CA VAL A 17 5.31 49.57 -64.96
C VAL A 17 4.65 50.44 -66.03
N PHE A 18 5.15 51.66 -66.26
CA PHE A 18 4.60 52.54 -67.29
C PHE A 18 4.63 51.92 -68.69
N ASN A 19 5.76 51.32 -69.08
CA ASN A 19 5.89 50.68 -70.41
C ASN A 19 4.91 49.50 -70.62
N LYS A 20 4.36 48.94 -69.54
CA LYS A 20 3.37 47.86 -69.59
C LYS A 20 1.92 48.38 -69.67
N ILE A 21 1.69 49.69 -69.52
CA ILE A 21 0.35 50.28 -69.63
C ILE A 21 -0.04 50.32 -71.11
N TYR A 22 -0.92 49.41 -71.51
CA TYR A 22 -1.21 49.11 -72.92
C TYR A 22 -1.94 50.23 -73.70
N ILE A 23 -2.49 51.25 -73.02
CA ILE A 23 -3.34 52.29 -73.63
C ILE A 23 -2.62 53.65 -73.79
N ILE A 24 -1.44 53.83 -73.19
CA ILE A 24 -0.80 55.16 -73.10
C ILE A 24 0.41 55.23 -74.03
N GLU A 25 0.47 56.26 -74.87
CA GLU A 25 1.61 56.48 -75.76
C GLU A 25 2.91 56.76 -74.99
N ASN A 26 3.95 55.96 -75.24
CA ASN A 26 5.25 56.02 -74.56
C ASN A 26 5.96 57.39 -74.64
N ARG A 27 5.56 58.26 -75.58
CA ARG A 27 6.13 59.61 -75.73
C ARG A 27 5.77 60.56 -74.58
N HIS A 28 4.78 60.22 -73.76
CA HIS A 28 4.35 61.04 -72.62
C HIS A 28 5.18 60.80 -71.34
N ILE A 29 5.97 59.72 -71.26
CA ILE A 29 6.70 59.35 -70.04
C ILE A 29 7.69 60.43 -69.59
N LEU A 30 8.50 60.95 -70.52
CA LEU A 30 9.51 61.97 -70.23
C LEU A 30 8.87 63.29 -69.81
N LYS A 31 7.68 63.60 -70.35
CA LYS A 31 6.92 64.80 -69.97
C LYS A 31 6.42 64.69 -68.53
N ASN A 32 5.85 63.54 -68.16
CA ASN A 32 5.33 63.29 -66.81
C ASN A 32 6.47 63.24 -65.79
N ILE A 33 7.57 62.56 -66.11
CA ILE A 33 8.78 62.55 -65.26
C ILE A 33 9.33 63.98 -65.09
N SER A 34 9.40 64.77 -66.16
CA SER A 34 9.84 66.17 -66.08
C SER A 34 8.92 67.01 -65.19
N GLU A 35 7.61 66.75 -65.20
CA GLU A 35 6.64 67.45 -64.36
C GLU A 35 6.74 67.03 -62.90
N ILE A 36 6.91 65.73 -62.60
CA ILE A 36 7.19 65.23 -61.25
C ILE A 36 8.46 65.88 -60.70
N ILE A 37 9.55 65.86 -61.46
CA ILE A 37 10.83 66.45 -61.05
C ILE A 37 10.69 67.96 -60.79
N ARG A 38 9.96 68.69 -61.62
CA ARG A 38 9.69 70.12 -61.37
C ARG A 38 8.90 70.37 -60.08
N ARG A 39 7.97 69.47 -59.73
CA ARG A 39 7.15 69.60 -58.51
C ARG A 39 7.97 69.39 -57.25
N ILE A 40 9.01 68.56 -57.30
CA ILE A 40 9.87 68.20 -56.15
C ILE A 40 11.25 68.86 -56.20
N TYR A 41 11.50 69.74 -57.17
CA TYR A 41 12.84 70.30 -57.43
C TYR A 41 13.38 71.10 -56.25
N ASP A 42 12.49 71.81 -55.55
CA ASP A 42 12.81 72.66 -54.39
C ASP A 42 12.58 71.94 -53.04
N ASP A 43 12.25 70.64 -53.06
CA ASP A 43 11.99 69.85 -51.84
C ASP A 43 13.33 69.38 -51.23
N GLU A 44 13.54 69.65 -49.93
CA GLU A 44 14.73 69.17 -49.22
C GLU A 44 14.65 67.66 -48.93
N ILE A 45 15.69 66.91 -49.32
CA ILE A 45 15.84 65.49 -48.95
C ILE A 45 16.32 65.41 -47.50
N THR A 46 15.57 64.72 -46.65
CA THR A 46 15.89 64.52 -45.24
C THR A 46 16.74 63.27 -45.02
N ASP A 47 17.57 63.24 -43.97
CA ASP A 47 18.37 62.05 -43.59
C ASP A 47 17.53 60.77 -43.37
N ASP A 48 16.24 60.94 -43.09
CA ASP A 48 15.32 59.85 -42.80
C ASP A 48 14.60 59.28 -44.04
N SER A 49 14.57 59.99 -45.18
CA SER A 49 13.75 59.61 -46.35
C SER A 49 14.47 59.89 -47.66
N PRO A 50 14.62 58.89 -48.56
CA PRO A 50 15.43 59.04 -49.77
C PRO A 50 14.77 59.89 -50.87
N GLY A 51 13.53 60.34 -50.70
CA GLY A 51 12.83 61.20 -51.68
C GLY A 51 12.51 60.54 -53.02
N ILE A 52 12.53 59.20 -53.07
CA ILE A 52 12.29 58.41 -54.29
C ILE A 52 10.79 58.34 -54.61
N VAL A 53 10.46 58.59 -55.87
CA VAL A 53 9.11 58.53 -56.43
C VAL A 53 8.98 57.28 -57.30
N SER A 54 7.90 56.52 -57.12
CA SER A 54 7.60 55.33 -57.91
C SER A 54 6.28 55.42 -58.68
N PHE A 55 5.90 54.33 -59.36
CA PHE A 55 4.80 54.29 -60.33
C PHE A 55 3.42 54.63 -59.75
N ASP A 56 3.23 54.56 -58.43
CA ASP A 56 1.99 54.96 -57.76
C ASP A 56 1.65 56.44 -58.02
N SER A 57 2.67 57.30 -58.05
CA SER A 57 2.53 58.73 -58.34
C SER A 57 1.97 58.99 -59.74
N TYR A 58 2.09 58.04 -60.66
CA TYR A 58 1.52 58.18 -62.00
C TYR A 58 -0.02 58.24 -61.98
N TRP A 59 -0.64 57.69 -60.93
CA TRP A 59 -2.10 57.68 -60.78
C TRP A 59 -2.71 59.07 -60.85
N SER A 60 -2.07 60.11 -60.30
CA SER A 60 -2.59 61.49 -60.36
C SER A 60 -2.67 61.99 -61.79
N PHE A 61 -1.68 61.69 -62.64
CA PHE A 61 -1.67 62.08 -64.05
C PHE A 61 -2.77 61.37 -64.85
N ILE A 62 -3.03 60.08 -64.56
CA ILE A 62 -4.12 59.33 -65.17
C ILE A 62 -5.48 59.92 -64.74
N LYS A 63 -5.63 60.19 -63.44
CA LYS A 63 -6.88 60.70 -62.85
C LYS A 63 -7.23 62.10 -63.34
N GLU A 64 -6.24 62.99 -63.50
CA GLU A 64 -6.41 64.39 -63.89
C GLU A 64 -6.60 64.57 -65.40
N ASN A 65 -6.14 63.63 -66.23
CA ASN A 65 -6.27 63.73 -67.67
C ASN A 65 -7.61 63.18 -68.18
N PHE A 66 -8.55 64.09 -68.44
CA PHE A 66 -9.90 63.75 -68.92
C PHE A 66 -9.93 63.00 -70.26
N SER A 67 -8.90 63.15 -71.12
CA SER A 67 -8.90 62.45 -72.41
C SER A 67 -8.80 60.92 -72.24
N TYR A 68 -8.12 60.45 -71.19
CA TYR A 68 -7.97 59.02 -70.90
C TYR A 68 -9.28 58.37 -70.42
N ARG A 69 -10.25 59.16 -69.95
CA ARG A 69 -11.58 58.66 -69.52
C ARG A 69 -12.51 58.32 -70.68
N THR A 70 -12.08 58.54 -71.93
CA THR A 70 -12.81 58.07 -73.12
C THR A 70 -12.68 56.56 -73.30
N ASP A 71 -11.62 55.94 -72.75
CA ASP A 71 -11.49 54.49 -72.67
C ASP A 71 -12.34 53.93 -71.52
N ALA A 72 -13.15 52.91 -71.81
CA ALA A 72 -14.08 52.32 -70.84
C ALA A 72 -13.35 51.67 -69.64
N ASN A 73 -12.19 51.04 -69.87
CA ASN A 73 -11.45 50.37 -68.81
C ASN A 73 -10.79 51.39 -67.87
N ILE A 74 -10.17 52.44 -68.43
CA ILE A 74 -9.58 53.51 -67.62
C ILE A 74 -10.66 54.23 -66.81
N LYS A 75 -11.81 54.53 -67.44
CA LYS A 75 -12.94 55.15 -66.76
C LYS A 75 -13.41 54.33 -65.56
N GLU A 76 -13.56 53.01 -65.74
CA GLU A 76 -14.02 52.12 -64.67
C GLU A 76 -13.02 52.06 -63.51
N VAL A 77 -11.71 51.92 -63.80
CA VAL A 77 -10.67 51.91 -62.75
C VAL A 77 -10.64 53.25 -62.01
N VAL A 78 -10.75 54.39 -62.72
CA VAL A 78 -10.77 55.73 -62.12
C VAL A 78 -11.99 55.92 -61.22
N GLU A 79 -13.18 55.50 -61.64
CA GLU A 79 -14.40 55.60 -60.84
C GLU A 79 -14.31 54.75 -59.56
N LYS A 80 -13.93 53.48 -59.66
CA LYS A 80 -13.86 52.57 -58.50
C LYS A 80 -12.71 52.92 -57.54
N SER A 81 -11.54 53.27 -58.07
CA SER A 81 -10.42 53.75 -57.26
C SER A 81 -10.77 55.07 -56.56
N GLY A 82 -11.52 55.97 -57.21
CA GLY A 82 -12.06 57.18 -56.57
C GLY A 82 -13.00 56.87 -55.40
N MET A 83 -13.88 55.89 -55.53
CA MET A 83 -14.74 55.44 -54.42
C MET A 83 -13.91 54.86 -53.26
N LEU A 84 -12.91 54.04 -53.55
CA LEU A 84 -11.97 53.52 -52.55
C LEU A 84 -11.24 54.65 -51.82
N GLU A 85 -10.72 55.61 -52.57
CA GLU A 85 -10.04 56.81 -52.05
C GLU A 85 -10.96 57.59 -51.11
N ASP A 86 -12.23 57.80 -51.47
CA ASP A 86 -13.23 58.50 -50.65
C ASP A 86 -13.54 57.73 -49.35
N ILE A 87 -13.73 56.41 -49.41
CA ILE A 87 -14.01 55.58 -48.23
C ILE A 87 -12.82 55.60 -47.27
N ILE A 88 -11.60 55.42 -47.77
CA ILE A 88 -10.37 55.49 -46.97
C ILE A 88 -10.17 56.89 -46.41
N ASN A 89 -10.54 57.93 -47.16
CA ASN A 89 -10.46 59.29 -46.68
C ASN A 89 -11.36 59.57 -45.48
N ARG A 90 -12.56 58.98 -45.45
CA ARG A 90 -13.57 59.19 -44.40
C ARG A 90 -13.41 58.26 -43.20
N SER A 91 -13.09 56.99 -43.42
CA SER A 91 -13.35 55.93 -42.44
C SER A 91 -12.13 55.10 -42.03
N PHE A 92 -10.93 55.38 -42.56
CA PHE A 92 -9.75 54.56 -42.27
C PHE A 92 -9.32 54.67 -40.79
N PRO A 93 -9.15 53.53 -40.07
CA PRO A 93 -9.03 53.53 -38.61
C PRO A 93 -7.69 54.07 -38.09
N LYS A 94 -6.59 53.90 -38.85
CA LYS A 94 -5.24 54.27 -38.42
C LYS A 94 -4.75 55.52 -39.14
N ARG A 95 -4.99 56.69 -38.56
CA ARG A 95 -4.64 58.00 -39.15
C ARG A 95 -3.18 58.10 -39.62
N LEU A 96 -2.23 57.52 -38.86
CA LEU A 96 -0.80 57.52 -39.18
C LEU A 96 -0.49 56.82 -40.52
N TYR A 97 -1.20 55.73 -40.84
CA TYR A 97 -0.96 54.93 -42.05
C TYR A 97 -1.90 55.27 -43.21
N LYS A 98 -2.73 56.30 -43.06
CA LYS A 98 -3.65 56.74 -44.11
C LYS A 98 -2.91 57.15 -45.42
N PRO A 99 -1.78 57.89 -45.38
CA PRO A 99 -1.03 58.20 -46.61
C PRO A 99 -0.53 56.94 -47.32
N LEU A 100 -0.01 55.97 -46.57
CA LEU A 100 0.42 54.68 -47.10
C LEU A 100 -0.75 53.91 -47.74
N ALA A 101 -1.91 53.91 -47.09
CA ALA A 101 -3.10 53.24 -47.62
C ALA A 101 -3.52 53.81 -48.99
N LEU A 102 -3.41 55.13 -49.17
CA LEU A 102 -3.68 55.80 -50.43
C LEU A 102 -2.63 55.45 -51.49
N GLN A 103 -1.33 55.46 -51.14
CA GLN A 103 -0.24 55.06 -52.05
C GLN A 103 -0.42 53.62 -52.55
N ILE A 104 -0.80 52.69 -51.66
CA ILE A 104 -1.08 51.31 -52.04
C ILE A 104 -2.25 51.24 -53.02
N ILE A 105 -3.35 51.97 -52.77
CA ILE A 105 -4.50 52.00 -53.70
C ILE A 105 -4.09 52.57 -55.05
N TYR A 106 -3.28 53.63 -55.08
CA TYR A 106 -2.80 54.22 -56.32
C TYR A 106 -1.89 53.25 -57.08
N ALA A 107 -0.98 52.57 -56.40
CA ALA A 107 -0.14 51.53 -56.98
C ALA A 107 -0.99 50.40 -57.60
N LEU A 108 -1.97 49.88 -56.84
CA LEU A 108 -2.88 48.84 -57.34
C LEU A 108 -3.73 49.33 -58.52
N SER A 109 -4.08 50.62 -58.56
CA SER A 109 -4.85 51.23 -59.65
C SER A 109 -4.02 51.39 -60.93
N VAL A 110 -2.76 51.81 -60.80
CA VAL A 110 -1.83 51.90 -61.95
C VAL A 110 -1.52 50.50 -62.47
N HIS A 111 -1.22 49.55 -61.56
CA HIS A 111 -0.94 48.17 -61.94
C HIS A 111 -2.15 47.48 -62.58
N ARG A 112 -3.38 47.82 -62.20
CA ARG A 112 -4.60 47.33 -62.86
C ARG A 112 -4.63 47.66 -64.35
N LEU A 113 -4.00 48.76 -64.77
CA LEU A 113 -3.95 49.19 -66.17
C LEU A 113 -2.79 48.55 -66.96
N THR A 114 -1.94 47.72 -66.34
CA THR A 114 -0.87 46.98 -67.03
C THR A 114 -1.26 45.56 -67.44
N THR A 115 -2.40 45.04 -66.97
CA THR A 115 -2.80 43.64 -67.19
C THR A 115 -3.41 43.39 -68.58
N GLY A 116 -3.66 44.42 -69.39
CA GLY A 116 -4.29 44.31 -70.71
C GLY A 116 -5.81 44.14 -70.67
N ASP A 117 -6.33 43.44 -69.66
CA ASP A 117 -7.75 43.31 -69.33
C ASP A 117 -7.95 43.51 -67.82
N ILE A 118 -8.82 44.47 -67.47
CA ILE A 118 -9.10 44.86 -66.08
C ILE A 118 -9.85 43.79 -65.28
N SER A 119 -10.42 42.79 -65.95
CA SER A 119 -11.10 41.65 -65.32
C SER A 119 -10.16 40.54 -64.84
N ILE A 120 -8.88 40.58 -65.24
CA ILE A 120 -7.89 39.58 -64.87
C ILE A 120 -7.57 39.66 -63.37
N ARG A 121 -7.59 38.52 -62.69
CA ARG A 121 -7.35 38.40 -61.24
C ARG A 121 -5.86 38.36 -60.87
N ALA A 122 -5.11 39.35 -61.33
CA ALA A 122 -3.68 39.50 -61.07
C ALA A 122 -3.38 40.86 -60.43
N GLY A 123 -2.41 40.91 -59.52
CA GLY A 123 -2.01 42.14 -58.84
C GLY A 123 -0.64 42.04 -58.19
N LEU A 124 -0.42 42.85 -57.16
CA LEU A 124 0.86 43.01 -56.49
C LEU A 124 0.88 42.25 -55.17
N THR A 125 1.98 41.58 -54.83
CA THR A 125 2.17 41.05 -53.48
C THR A 125 2.57 42.17 -52.51
N ALA A 126 2.48 41.91 -51.20
CA ALA A 126 3.00 42.85 -50.21
C ALA A 126 4.52 43.08 -50.36
N GLU A 127 5.25 42.08 -50.87
CA GLU A 127 6.66 42.18 -51.21
C GLU A 127 6.88 43.10 -52.42
N ASN A 128 6.10 42.96 -53.49
CA ASN A 128 6.17 43.88 -54.64
C ASN A 128 5.85 45.33 -54.21
N LEU A 129 4.83 45.53 -53.38
CA LEU A 129 4.50 46.86 -52.86
C LEU A 129 5.61 47.45 -51.99
N ARG A 130 6.36 46.62 -51.25
CA ARG A 130 7.52 47.07 -50.46
C ARG A 130 8.66 47.50 -51.39
N ASP A 131 9.03 46.63 -52.31
CA ASP A 131 10.25 46.76 -53.12
C ASP A 131 10.06 47.76 -54.27
N ASP A 132 8.94 47.70 -54.98
CA ASP A 132 8.72 48.54 -56.16
C ASP A 132 8.36 49.98 -55.81
N LEU A 133 7.75 50.24 -54.65
CA LEU A 133 7.35 51.58 -54.23
C LEU A 133 8.39 52.28 -53.35
N CYS A 134 9.42 51.56 -52.88
CA CYS A 134 10.47 52.09 -52.01
C CYS A 134 9.90 52.91 -50.83
N LEU A 135 8.93 52.32 -50.11
CA LEU A 135 8.11 53.04 -49.14
C LEU A 135 8.90 53.42 -47.88
N TYR A 136 8.75 54.68 -47.47
CA TYR A 136 9.22 55.17 -46.17
C TYR A 136 8.06 55.52 -45.24
N ILE A 137 8.09 55.02 -44.00
CA ILE A 137 7.06 55.27 -42.98
C ILE A 137 7.73 55.82 -41.72
N LYS A 138 7.40 57.06 -41.37
CA LYS A 138 7.92 57.71 -40.16
C LYS A 138 7.40 57.03 -38.90
N GLY A 139 8.31 56.64 -38.00
CA GLY A 139 7.96 56.05 -36.69
C GLY A 139 7.71 54.54 -36.69
N MET A 140 8.33 53.79 -37.62
CA MET A 140 8.32 52.32 -37.56
C MET A 140 9.05 51.79 -36.29
N PRO A 141 8.62 50.64 -35.74
CA PRO A 141 9.25 50.02 -34.57
C PRO A 141 10.73 49.71 -34.76
N ASP A 142 11.10 49.26 -35.96
CA ASP A 142 12.45 49.01 -36.44
C ASP A 142 12.49 49.20 -37.97
N GLN A 143 13.69 49.41 -38.53
CA GLN A 143 13.90 49.69 -39.95
C GLN A 143 14.17 48.42 -40.79
N SER A 144 13.64 47.26 -40.37
CA SER A 144 13.80 46.02 -41.14
C SER A 144 12.78 45.87 -42.27
N SER A 145 13.21 45.16 -43.32
CA SER A 145 12.38 44.84 -44.48
C SER A 145 11.14 43.99 -44.14
N ASP A 146 11.27 43.07 -43.17
CA ASP A 146 10.20 42.20 -42.69
C ASP A 146 9.13 42.97 -41.90
N THR A 147 9.54 43.93 -41.07
CA THR A 147 8.63 44.82 -40.34
C THR A 147 7.83 45.70 -41.30
N LEU A 148 8.47 46.25 -42.35
CA LEU A 148 7.78 47.03 -43.37
C LEU A 148 6.79 46.18 -44.17
N GLN A 149 7.18 44.97 -44.60
CA GLN A 149 6.27 44.05 -45.31
C GLN A 149 5.05 43.66 -44.45
N SER A 150 5.28 43.35 -43.17
CA SER A 150 4.21 43.00 -42.22
C SER A 150 3.25 44.17 -41.97
N LEU A 151 3.79 45.40 -41.93
CA LEU A 151 2.99 46.61 -41.81
C LEU A 151 2.14 46.84 -43.07
N ILE A 152 2.70 46.64 -44.27
CA ILE A 152 1.97 46.70 -45.54
C ILE A 152 0.82 45.67 -45.56
N GLN A 153 1.07 44.42 -45.15
CA GLN A 153 0.01 43.40 -45.02
C GLN A 153 -1.09 43.81 -44.05
N THR A 154 -0.71 44.39 -42.91
CA THR A 154 -1.66 44.90 -41.91
C THR A 154 -2.52 46.03 -42.50
N VAL A 155 -1.90 46.96 -43.23
CA VAL A 155 -2.60 48.08 -43.86
C VAL A 155 -3.50 47.61 -44.98
N LEU A 156 -3.09 46.63 -45.81
CA LEU A 156 -3.95 46.00 -46.81
C LEU A 156 -5.19 45.36 -46.18
N LYS A 157 -5.04 44.67 -45.05
CA LYS A 157 -6.16 44.09 -44.29
C LYS A 157 -7.08 45.17 -43.72
N ASP A 158 -6.50 46.25 -43.19
CA ASP A 158 -7.27 47.40 -42.69
C ASP A 158 -8.04 48.08 -43.83
N ILE A 159 -7.44 48.24 -45.02
CA ILE A 159 -8.12 48.76 -46.22
C ILE A 159 -9.30 47.86 -46.57
N MET A 160 -9.07 46.56 -46.76
CA MET A 160 -10.13 45.59 -47.12
C MET A 160 -11.26 45.57 -46.09
N THR A 161 -10.95 45.71 -44.81
CA THR A 161 -11.94 45.80 -43.73
C THR A 161 -12.72 47.12 -43.79
N THR A 162 -12.04 48.24 -44.02
CA THR A 162 -12.64 49.58 -44.07
C THR A 162 -13.65 49.70 -45.21
N VAL A 163 -13.37 49.06 -46.34
CA VAL A 163 -14.24 49.06 -47.52
C VAL A 163 -15.25 47.91 -47.49
N SER A 164 -15.40 47.21 -46.37
CA SER A 164 -16.27 46.04 -46.21
C SER A 164 -16.07 44.99 -47.33
N GLY A 165 -14.82 44.86 -47.80
CA GLY A 165 -14.44 43.95 -48.88
C GLY A 165 -14.81 44.42 -50.29
N GLN A 166 -15.29 45.65 -50.48
CA GLN A 166 -15.56 46.23 -51.79
C GLN A 166 -14.26 46.51 -52.56
N PHE A 167 -14.30 46.29 -53.87
CA PHE A 167 -13.29 46.67 -54.88
C PHE A 167 -11.85 46.13 -54.72
N ILE A 168 -11.47 45.49 -53.61
CA ILE A 168 -10.14 44.88 -53.40
C ILE A 168 -10.28 43.41 -53.01
N GLU A 169 -9.53 42.56 -53.70
CA GLU A 169 -9.45 41.12 -53.46
C GLU A 169 -8.02 40.72 -53.09
N HIS A 170 -7.91 39.71 -52.24
CA HIS A 170 -6.64 39.04 -51.92
C HIS A 170 -6.70 37.59 -52.41
N ASN A 171 -5.77 37.21 -53.28
CA ASN A 171 -5.61 35.84 -53.69
C ASN A 171 -4.65 35.12 -52.74
N ALA A 172 -5.19 34.23 -51.91
CA ALA A 172 -4.41 33.51 -50.91
C ALA A 172 -3.38 32.52 -51.51
N ASP A 173 -3.59 32.04 -52.74
CA ASP A 173 -2.73 31.03 -53.36
C ASP A 173 -1.38 31.62 -53.81
N ASN A 174 -1.35 32.91 -54.15
CA ASN A 174 -0.16 33.58 -54.66
C ASN A 174 0.18 34.89 -53.93
N GLY A 175 -0.59 35.26 -52.90
CA GLY A 175 -0.37 36.44 -52.07
C GLY A 175 -0.60 37.79 -52.76
N GLN A 176 -1.23 37.80 -53.94
CA GLN A 176 -1.46 39.02 -54.71
C GLN A 176 -2.72 39.76 -54.26
N TYR A 177 -2.62 41.08 -54.17
CA TYR A 177 -3.69 42.03 -53.90
C TYR A 177 -4.01 42.81 -55.15
N TYR A 178 -5.31 42.98 -55.43
CA TYR A 178 -5.72 43.48 -56.73
C TYR A 178 -7.12 44.10 -56.70
N LEU A 179 -7.39 45.07 -57.57
CA LEU A 179 -8.71 45.70 -57.65
C LEU A 179 -9.70 44.79 -58.39
N ASP A 180 -10.74 44.29 -57.70
CA ASP A 180 -11.87 43.59 -58.31
C ASP A 180 -13.05 44.55 -58.48
N LEU A 181 -13.13 45.15 -59.67
CA LEU A 181 -14.09 46.21 -60.00
C LEU A 181 -15.55 45.72 -59.98
N LYS A 182 -15.79 44.39 -59.99
CA LYS A 182 -17.12 43.78 -59.94
C LYS A 182 -17.63 43.53 -58.51
N LYS A 183 -16.81 43.72 -57.49
CA LYS A 183 -17.15 43.48 -56.09
C LYS A 183 -17.70 44.76 -55.45
N ASP A 184 -18.98 45.04 -55.69
CA ASP A 184 -19.65 46.32 -55.36
C ASP A 184 -20.76 46.23 -54.30
N ILE A 185 -20.99 45.06 -53.69
CA ILE A 185 -22.09 44.87 -52.73
C ILE A 185 -21.76 45.49 -51.37
N ASP A 186 -22.53 46.52 -50.97
CA ASP A 186 -22.55 47.03 -49.60
C ASP A 186 -23.46 46.18 -48.70
N TYR A 187 -22.86 45.26 -47.95
CA TYR A 187 -23.57 44.41 -47.02
C TYR A 187 -24.20 45.18 -45.85
N ASP A 188 -23.56 46.24 -45.38
CA ASP A 188 -24.05 47.04 -44.24
C ASP A 188 -25.29 47.84 -44.64
N GLU A 189 -25.28 48.41 -45.84
CA GLU A 189 -26.45 49.09 -46.39
C GLU A 189 -27.62 48.13 -46.59
N LYS A 190 -27.38 46.94 -47.18
CA LYS A 190 -28.44 45.92 -47.36
C LYS A 190 -29.02 45.45 -46.02
N ILE A 191 -28.19 45.23 -45.01
CA ILE A 191 -28.65 44.89 -43.65
C ILE A 191 -29.50 46.04 -43.09
N THR A 192 -29.07 47.28 -43.24
CA THR A 192 -29.78 48.46 -42.75
C THR A 192 -31.15 48.62 -43.43
N GLN A 193 -31.20 48.47 -44.75
CA GLN A 193 -32.46 48.50 -45.52
C GLN A 193 -33.42 47.38 -45.08
N ARG A 194 -32.91 46.16 -44.89
CA ARG A 194 -33.73 45.04 -44.40
C ARG A 194 -34.21 45.28 -42.96
N ALA A 195 -33.36 45.80 -42.08
CA ALA A 195 -33.68 46.12 -40.69
C ALA A 195 -34.78 47.19 -40.57
N ALA A 196 -34.81 48.16 -41.49
CA ALA A 196 -35.81 49.23 -41.50
C ALA A 196 -37.24 48.74 -41.76
N VAL A 197 -37.40 47.61 -42.45
CA VAL A 197 -38.71 47.02 -42.80
C VAL A 197 -39.09 45.81 -41.95
N MET A 198 -38.35 45.51 -40.88
CA MET A 198 -38.70 44.44 -39.95
C MET A 198 -39.85 44.85 -39.03
N ASP A 199 -40.85 43.98 -38.91
CA ASP A 199 -41.92 44.10 -37.93
C ASP A 199 -41.42 43.75 -36.52
N ASP A 200 -42.06 44.34 -35.51
CA ASP A 200 -41.65 44.19 -34.11
C ASP A 200 -41.89 42.77 -33.57
N ASP A 201 -42.93 42.06 -34.03
CA ASP A 201 -43.24 40.69 -33.59
C ASP A 201 -42.13 39.70 -33.98
N SER A 202 -41.57 39.85 -35.19
CA SER A 202 -40.46 39.03 -35.69
C SER A 202 -39.19 39.15 -34.84
N LEU A 203 -39.03 40.25 -34.08
CA LEU A 203 -37.86 40.49 -33.23
C LEU A 203 -37.80 39.55 -32.03
N ASN A 204 -38.94 39.06 -31.55
CA ASN A 204 -38.99 38.16 -30.39
C ASN A 204 -38.19 36.88 -30.64
N ASN A 205 -38.23 36.35 -31.87
CA ASN A 205 -37.46 35.16 -32.23
C ASN A 205 -35.95 35.36 -32.11
N TYR A 206 -35.46 36.53 -32.56
CA TYR A 206 -34.04 36.89 -32.45
C TYR A 206 -33.66 37.28 -31.01
N PHE A 207 -34.58 37.87 -30.25
CA PHE A 207 -34.37 38.14 -28.83
C PHE A 207 -34.16 36.84 -28.05
N TYR A 208 -35.02 35.84 -28.26
CA TYR A 208 -34.88 34.53 -27.64
C TYR A 208 -33.58 33.82 -28.03
N ASP A 209 -33.14 33.96 -29.29
CA ASP A 209 -31.85 33.45 -29.73
C ASP A 209 -30.70 34.07 -28.91
N VAL A 210 -30.70 35.40 -28.72
CA VAL A 210 -29.71 36.09 -27.88
C VAL A 210 -29.78 35.63 -26.42
N VAL A 211 -30.97 35.53 -25.81
CA VAL A 211 -31.13 35.03 -24.44
C VAL A 211 -30.62 33.59 -24.32
N TYR A 212 -30.94 32.73 -25.29
CA TYR A 212 -30.44 31.36 -25.35
C TYR A 212 -28.91 31.31 -25.36
N TYR A 213 -28.23 32.17 -26.15
CA TYR A 213 -26.77 32.27 -26.11
C TYR A 213 -26.24 32.72 -24.75
N CYS A 214 -26.91 33.68 -24.09
CA CYS A 214 -26.53 34.14 -22.75
C CYS A 214 -26.70 33.05 -21.67
N MET A 215 -27.57 32.06 -21.88
CA MET A 215 -27.72 30.94 -20.95
C MET A 215 -26.51 29.98 -20.99
N GLU A 216 -25.69 30.03 -22.04
CA GLU A 216 -24.46 29.22 -22.20
C GLU A 216 -24.69 27.72 -21.97
N TRP A 217 -25.85 27.23 -22.41
CA TRP A 217 -26.28 25.84 -22.29
C TRP A 217 -26.46 25.14 -23.65
N ASP A 218 -26.63 23.82 -23.63
CA ASP A 218 -26.79 22.94 -24.79
C ASP A 218 -28.18 22.29 -24.85
N GLN A 219 -29.19 22.94 -24.26
CA GLN A 219 -30.55 22.40 -24.16
C GLN A 219 -31.28 22.40 -25.50
N LYS A 220 -31.81 21.25 -25.90
CA LYS A 220 -32.69 21.15 -27.06
C LYS A 220 -34.13 21.47 -26.68
N GLU A 221 -34.91 21.92 -27.65
CA GLU A 221 -36.36 22.05 -27.49
C GLU A 221 -36.94 20.70 -27.07
N TYR A 222 -37.69 20.68 -25.97
CA TYR A 222 -38.28 19.48 -25.40
C TYR A 222 -39.47 18.98 -26.22
N VAL A 223 -40.23 19.90 -26.83
CA VAL A 223 -41.33 19.60 -27.73
C VAL A 223 -41.05 20.27 -29.07
N ASP A 224 -41.12 19.52 -30.17
CA ASP A 224 -40.86 20.03 -31.51
C ASP A 224 -41.72 21.26 -31.83
N ASN A 225 -41.08 22.32 -32.33
CA ASN A 225 -41.69 23.62 -32.66
C ASN A 225 -42.14 24.48 -31.47
N PHE A 226 -41.83 24.07 -30.23
CA PHE A 226 -42.05 24.90 -29.05
C PHE A 226 -40.72 25.24 -28.40
N LYS A 227 -40.54 26.52 -28.05
CA LYS A 227 -39.35 26.99 -27.34
C LYS A 227 -39.43 26.69 -25.84
N ILE A 228 -39.57 25.40 -25.52
CA ILE A 228 -39.61 24.83 -24.18
C ILE A 228 -38.33 24.03 -23.94
N TYR A 229 -37.67 24.26 -22.82
CA TYR A 229 -36.41 23.62 -22.48
C TYR A 229 -36.51 22.98 -21.09
N GLU A 230 -35.97 21.78 -20.93
CA GLU A 230 -35.83 21.19 -19.60
C GLU A 230 -34.89 22.04 -18.75
N HIS A 231 -35.32 22.35 -17.54
CA HIS A 231 -34.56 23.18 -16.63
C HIS A 231 -34.36 22.49 -15.29
N ARG A 232 -33.21 22.76 -14.67
CA ARG A 232 -32.79 22.19 -13.39
C ARG A 232 -32.32 23.34 -12.53
N LEU A 233 -33.12 23.66 -11.51
CA LEU A 233 -32.95 24.83 -10.67
C LEU A 233 -32.50 24.40 -9.28
N ASN A 234 -31.38 24.95 -8.79
CA ASN A 234 -30.98 24.72 -7.41
C ASN A 234 -31.95 25.43 -6.45
N TRP A 235 -32.63 24.69 -5.58
CA TRP A 235 -33.35 25.28 -4.46
C TRP A 235 -32.35 25.71 -3.38
N VAL A 236 -31.98 26.99 -3.39
CA VAL A 236 -30.79 27.50 -2.68
C VAL A 236 -30.88 27.28 -1.16
N SER A 237 -32.06 27.40 -0.55
CA SER A 237 -32.20 27.25 0.91
C SER A 237 -32.03 25.80 1.39
N ARG A 238 -32.27 24.81 0.51
CA ARG A 238 -32.13 23.37 0.79
C ARG A 238 -30.95 22.70 0.08
N ASN A 239 -30.32 23.38 -0.88
CA ASN A 239 -29.15 22.92 -1.62
C ASN A 239 -29.38 21.64 -2.44
N ILE A 240 -30.56 21.52 -3.06
CA ILE A 240 -30.95 20.40 -3.93
C ILE A 240 -31.63 20.94 -5.19
N PHE A 241 -31.36 20.33 -6.33
CA PHE A 241 -31.96 20.71 -7.60
C PHE A 241 -33.41 20.20 -7.71
N ARG A 242 -34.28 21.04 -8.26
CA ARG A 242 -35.66 20.75 -8.64
C ARG A 242 -35.79 20.77 -10.16
N SER A 243 -36.75 20.01 -10.67
CA SER A 243 -36.98 19.84 -12.10
C SER A 243 -38.15 20.71 -12.55
N GLY A 244 -37.98 21.36 -13.70
CA GLY A 244 -38.93 22.35 -14.22
C GLY A 244 -38.71 22.59 -15.70
N TYR A 245 -39.47 23.53 -16.24
CA TYR A 245 -39.32 23.97 -17.63
C TYR A 245 -39.02 25.46 -17.72
N LEU A 246 -38.25 25.82 -18.75
CA LEU A 246 -38.03 27.20 -19.15
C LEU A 246 -38.66 27.41 -20.53
N PHE A 247 -39.44 28.49 -20.67
CA PHE A 247 -40.14 28.86 -21.89
C PHE A 247 -39.64 30.20 -22.42
N PHE A 248 -39.49 30.27 -23.74
CA PHE A 248 -39.38 31.52 -24.47
C PHE A 248 -40.71 31.82 -25.15
N GLY A 249 -41.56 32.56 -24.45
CA GLY A 249 -42.96 32.76 -24.82
C GLY A 249 -43.85 33.04 -23.61
N THR A 250 -45.13 33.14 -23.87
CA THR A 250 -46.19 33.34 -22.87
C THR A 250 -46.77 32.02 -22.38
N PRO A 251 -47.41 31.96 -21.20
CA PRO A 251 -48.11 30.76 -20.72
C PRO A 251 -49.13 30.17 -21.70
N GLU A 252 -49.79 31.00 -22.51
CA GLU A 252 -50.78 30.59 -23.51
C GLU A 252 -50.16 29.80 -24.66
N SER A 253 -48.86 30.00 -24.92
CA SER A 253 -48.08 29.25 -25.92
C SER A 253 -47.58 27.89 -25.41
N ARG A 254 -47.90 27.52 -24.17
CA ARG A 254 -47.48 26.27 -23.54
C ARG A 254 -48.09 25.06 -24.28
N PRO A 255 -47.27 24.05 -24.66
CA PRO A 255 -47.80 22.82 -25.24
C PRO A 255 -48.67 22.07 -24.22
N THR A 256 -49.57 21.21 -24.70
CA THR A 256 -50.39 20.33 -23.86
C THR A 256 -49.79 18.94 -23.64
N ALA A 257 -48.63 18.67 -24.25
CA ALA A 257 -48.03 17.34 -24.41
C ALA A 257 -46.76 17.10 -23.57
N GLN A 258 -46.60 17.80 -22.44
CA GLN A 258 -45.48 17.62 -21.50
C GLN A 258 -45.98 17.21 -20.10
N PRO A 259 -45.24 16.34 -19.38
CA PRO A 259 -45.57 15.99 -18.01
C PRO A 259 -45.50 17.22 -17.08
N PRO A 260 -46.30 17.26 -16.01
CA PRO A 260 -46.13 18.26 -14.96
C PRO A 260 -44.72 18.18 -14.32
N GLU A 261 -44.16 19.33 -13.94
CA GLU A 261 -42.86 19.44 -13.26
C GLU A 261 -43.02 20.39 -12.07
N ASP A 262 -41.97 20.64 -11.28
CA ASP A 262 -42.12 21.42 -10.05
C ASP A 262 -42.40 22.90 -10.28
N TYR A 263 -41.81 23.50 -11.32
CA TYR A 263 -41.89 24.92 -11.58
C TYR A 263 -41.76 25.25 -13.08
N TYR A 264 -42.13 26.47 -13.43
CA TYR A 264 -42.09 26.99 -14.79
C TYR A 264 -41.49 28.41 -14.82
N ILE A 265 -40.49 28.62 -15.67
CA ILE A 265 -39.84 29.93 -15.88
C ILE A 265 -40.18 30.42 -17.28
N TYR A 266 -40.61 31.67 -17.41
CA TYR A 266 -40.98 32.27 -18.69
C TYR A 266 -40.11 33.48 -18.98
N PHE A 267 -39.54 33.58 -20.17
CA PHE A 267 -39.08 34.84 -20.73
C PHE A 267 -40.15 35.36 -21.68
N ILE A 268 -40.81 36.44 -21.26
CA ILE A 268 -41.94 37.03 -21.98
C ILE A 268 -41.41 37.83 -23.18
N PRO A 269 -42.09 37.78 -24.35
CA PRO A 269 -41.70 38.54 -25.53
C PRO A 269 -41.70 40.04 -25.24
N PRO A 270 -40.58 40.76 -25.47
CA PRO A 270 -40.51 42.19 -25.18
C PRO A 270 -41.05 43.10 -26.30
N TYR A 271 -41.33 42.55 -27.49
CA TYR A 271 -41.81 43.31 -28.65
C TYR A 271 -43.17 42.77 -29.11
N GLY A 272 -43.97 43.63 -29.75
CA GLY A 272 -45.31 43.27 -30.21
C GLY A 272 -46.42 43.57 -29.22
N ASN A 273 -47.63 43.09 -29.56
CA ASN A 273 -48.85 43.27 -28.75
C ASN A 273 -49.30 41.97 -28.08
N GLU A 274 -48.41 40.99 -27.93
CA GLU A 274 -48.73 39.71 -27.31
C GLU A 274 -48.90 39.89 -25.79
N SER A 275 -50.16 39.99 -25.35
CA SER A 275 -50.52 40.05 -23.94
C SER A 275 -50.76 38.66 -23.38
N TYR A 276 -50.26 38.39 -22.18
CA TYR A 276 -50.61 37.19 -21.43
C TYR A 276 -51.38 37.53 -20.16
N LYS A 277 -52.15 36.58 -19.66
CA LYS A 277 -52.83 36.68 -18.37
C LYS A 277 -51.98 36.01 -17.29
N ASP A 278 -51.46 36.81 -16.35
CA ASP A 278 -50.82 36.28 -15.14
C ASP A 278 -51.89 35.77 -14.15
N ASP A 279 -52.07 34.45 -14.12
CA ASP A 279 -52.96 33.77 -13.16
C ASP A 279 -52.40 33.72 -11.73
N LYS A 280 -51.18 34.26 -11.52
CA LYS A 280 -50.48 34.39 -10.23
C LYS A 280 -50.20 33.05 -9.56
N ASN A 281 -49.95 32.02 -10.37
CA ASN A 281 -49.59 30.70 -9.89
C ASN A 281 -48.28 30.77 -9.07
N ASP A 282 -48.18 29.97 -8.01
CA ASP A 282 -47.05 30.01 -7.08
C ASP A 282 -45.81 29.24 -7.57
N ASP A 283 -45.94 28.50 -8.66
CA ASP A 283 -44.91 27.72 -9.34
C ASP A 283 -44.37 28.39 -10.62
N GLU A 284 -44.84 29.58 -10.97
CA GLU A 284 -44.48 30.30 -12.21
C GLU A 284 -43.66 31.57 -11.92
N VAL A 285 -42.59 31.79 -12.69
CA VAL A 285 -41.74 32.98 -12.62
C VAL A 285 -41.58 33.60 -14.00
N PHE A 286 -41.86 34.90 -14.14
CA PHE A 286 -41.80 35.60 -15.43
C PHE A 286 -40.65 36.60 -15.47
N PHE A 287 -39.78 36.52 -16.45
CA PHE A 287 -38.74 37.51 -16.75
C PHE A 287 -39.21 38.42 -17.88
N LEU A 288 -39.25 39.73 -17.58
CA LEU A 288 -39.65 40.79 -18.48
C LEU A 288 -38.42 41.61 -18.86
N PHE A 289 -38.06 41.63 -20.14
CA PHE A 289 -36.98 42.49 -20.62
C PHE A 289 -37.47 43.94 -20.79
N LYS A 290 -36.63 44.90 -20.41
CA LYS A 290 -36.83 46.33 -20.63
C LYS A 290 -36.10 46.75 -21.90
N PRO A 291 -36.81 46.87 -23.04
CA PRO A 291 -36.18 47.30 -24.27
C PRO A 291 -35.70 48.75 -24.17
N ASN A 292 -34.57 49.03 -24.80
CA ASN A 292 -34.15 50.38 -25.14
C ASN A 292 -33.90 50.47 -26.65
N GLU A 293 -33.87 51.69 -27.19
CA GLU A 293 -33.74 51.91 -28.62
C GLU A 293 -32.44 51.34 -29.20
N ASP A 294 -31.31 51.48 -28.50
CA ASP A 294 -30.02 50.98 -28.97
C ASP A 294 -29.99 49.44 -29.11
N PHE A 295 -30.57 48.74 -28.13
CA PHE A 295 -30.71 47.30 -28.14
C PHE A 295 -31.69 46.85 -29.23
N LYS A 296 -32.85 47.51 -29.33
CA LYS A 296 -33.85 47.22 -30.38
C LYS A 296 -33.26 47.41 -31.78
N ASN A 297 -32.55 48.50 -32.02
CA ASN A 297 -31.89 48.77 -33.30
C ASN A 297 -30.80 47.75 -33.62
N THR A 298 -29.97 47.40 -32.63
CA THR A 298 -28.94 46.36 -32.81
C THR A 298 -29.58 44.99 -33.07
N LEU A 299 -30.71 44.68 -32.43
CA LEU A 299 -31.46 43.44 -32.63
C LEU A 299 -32.10 43.39 -34.03
N LYS A 300 -32.62 44.51 -34.54
CA LYS A 300 -33.08 44.63 -35.94
C LYS A 300 -31.95 44.36 -36.93
N LEU A 301 -30.76 44.94 -36.72
CA LEU A 301 -29.59 44.67 -37.57
C LEU A 301 -29.16 43.19 -37.50
N TYR A 302 -29.20 42.59 -36.31
CA TYR A 302 -28.92 41.17 -36.14
C TYR A 302 -29.91 40.28 -36.91
N GLY A 303 -31.21 40.50 -36.70
CA GLY A 303 -32.27 39.76 -37.38
C GLY A 303 -32.20 39.93 -38.90
N ALA A 304 -31.99 41.16 -39.38
CA ALA A 304 -31.81 41.46 -40.79
C ALA A 304 -30.60 40.71 -41.40
N ALA A 305 -29.45 40.73 -40.72
CA ALA A 305 -28.27 39.99 -41.16
C ALA A 305 -28.50 38.47 -41.21
N ARG A 306 -29.24 37.91 -40.23
CA ARG A 306 -29.62 36.49 -40.23
C ARG A 306 -30.55 36.14 -41.40
N ILE A 307 -31.58 36.96 -41.65
CA ILE A 307 -32.49 36.75 -42.79
C ILE A 307 -31.74 36.83 -44.11
N LEU A 308 -30.89 37.85 -44.30
CA LEU A 308 -30.13 38.03 -45.53
C LEU A 308 -29.11 36.91 -45.73
N LYS A 309 -28.52 36.37 -44.67
CA LYS A 309 -27.67 35.17 -44.76
C LYS A 309 -28.43 33.98 -45.34
N GLU A 310 -29.65 33.71 -44.87
CA GLU A 310 -30.45 32.59 -45.38
C GLU A 310 -30.85 32.77 -46.85
N LEU A 311 -31.13 34.02 -47.27
CA LEU A 311 -31.54 34.36 -48.62
C LEU A 311 -30.38 34.55 -49.63
N ALA A 312 -29.15 34.73 -49.16
CA ALA A 312 -28.01 35.01 -50.01
C ALA A 312 -27.46 33.77 -50.74
N GLU A 313 -26.87 33.99 -51.92
CA GLU A 313 -26.03 32.98 -52.59
C GLU A 313 -24.88 32.53 -51.69
N GLU A 314 -24.45 31.27 -51.82
CA GLU A 314 -23.41 30.65 -50.96
C GLU A 314 -22.14 31.51 -50.80
N LYS A 315 -21.68 32.16 -51.88
CA LYS A 315 -20.49 33.03 -51.87
C LYS A 315 -20.63 34.25 -50.93
N ASN A 316 -21.86 34.71 -50.67
CA ASN A 316 -22.15 35.91 -49.88
C ASN A 316 -22.60 35.59 -48.44
N LYS A 317 -23.00 34.34 -48.16
CA LYS A 317 -23.42 33.92 -46.80
C LYS A 317 -22.38 34.18 -45.72
N PRO A 318 -21.06 33.95 -45.94
CA PRO A 318 -20.04 34.23 -44.92
C PRO A 318 -19.99 35.70 -44.48
N ALA A 319 -20.23 36.65 -45.40
CA ALA A 319 -20.21 38.08 -45.10
C ALA A 319 -21.38 38.47 -44.17
N TYR A 320 -22.62 38.09 -44.53
CA TYR A 320 -23.79 38.32 -43.67
C TYR A 320 -23.69 37.59 -42.33
N HIS A 321 -23.15 36.37 -42.31
CA HIS A 321 -22.92 35.64 -41.07
C HIS A 321 -21.94 36.37 -40.14
N SER A 322 -20.81 36.85 -40.68
CA SER A 322 -19.81 37.59 -39.91
C SER A 322 -20.39 38.87 -39.30
N LYS A 323 -21.23 39.60 -40.06
CA LYS A 323 -21.95 40.77 -39.56
C LYS A 323 -22.97 40.40 -38.47
N ALA A 324 -23.74 39.33 -38.67
CA ALA A 324 -24.68 38.83 -37.66
C ALA A 324 -23.95 38.48 -36.34
N GLU A 325 -22.77 37.86 -36.39
CA GLU A 325 -21.98 37.54 -35.20
C GLU A 325 -21.49 38.79 -34.45
N VAL A 326 -21.15 39.86 -35.16
CA VAL A 326 -20.78 41.15 -34.53
C VAL A 326 -21.97 41.71 -33.75
N PHE A 327 -23.16 41.76 -34.35
CA PHE A 327 -24.36 42.25 -33.67
C PHE A 327 -24.76 41.33 -32.50
N ARG A 328 -24.70 40.00 -32.69
CA ARG A 328 -24.98 39.02 -31.63
C ARG A 328 -24.08 39.24 -30.42
N LYS A 329 -22.75 39.36 -30.62
CA LYS A 329 -21.78 39.62 -29.54
C LYS A 329 -22.11 40.91 -28.79
N LYS A 330 -22.46 41.98 -29.51
CA LYS A 330 -22.87 43.25 -28.89
C LYS A 330 -24.13 43.07 -28.02
N LEU A 331 -25.12 42.33 -28.52
CA LEU A 331 -26.38 42.04 -27.81
C LEU A 331 -26.15 41.16 -26.57
N THR A 332 -25.36 40.08 -26.70
CA THR A 332 -25.05 39.19 -25.57
C THR A 332 -24.23 39.90 -24.50
N ASN A 333 -23.26 40.74 -24.89
CA ASN A 333 -22.50 41.56 -23.95
C ASN A 333 -23.41 42.53 -23.21
N TYR A 334 -24.32 43.20 -23.93
CA TYR A 334 -25.28 44.10 -23.30
C TYR A 334 -26.17 43.38 -22.27
N LEU A 335 -26.76 42.23 -22.63
CA LEU A 335 -27.59 41.46 -21.68
C LEU A 335 -26.77 40.99 -20.49
N SER A 336 -25.56 40.49 -20.70
CA SER A 336 -24.69 40.04 -19.62
C SER A 336 -24.30 41.20 -18.69
N GLU A 337 -23.86 42.34 -19.20
CA GLU A 337 -23.45 43.50 -18.40
C GLU A 337 -24.61 44.16 -17.66
N ASN A 338 -25.81 44.18 -18.27
CA ASN A 338 -26.97 44.90 -17.77
C ASN A 338 -28.08 44.00 -17.18
N ARG A 339 -27.85 42.70 -17.04
CA ARG A 339 -28.86 41.69 -16.59
C ARG A 339 -29.71 42.12 -15.38
N ASN A 340 -29.13 42.86 -14.44
CA ASN A 340 -29.82 43.28 -13.21
C ASN A 340 -30.75 44.49 -13.38
N THR A 341 -30.57 45.26 -14.46
CA THR A 341 -31.30 46.50 -14.74
C THR A 341 -32.18 46.39 -15.99
N CYS A 342 -31.80 45.55 -16.95
CA CYS A 342 -32.54 45.32 -18.17
C CYS A 342 -33.62 44.22 -18.04
N PHE A 343 -33.70 43.53 -16.91
CA PHE A 343 -34.77 42.58 -16.61
C PHE A 343 -35.53 42.94 -15.33
N GLU A 344 -36.84 42.72 -15.36
CA GLU A 344 -37.69 42.60 -14.19
C GLU A 344 -38.18 41.17 -14.05
N VAL A 345 -38.47 40.77 -12.82
CA VAL A 345 -39.11 39.50 -12.53
C VAL A 345 -40.51 39.74 -11.98
N VAL A 346 -41.49 38.99 -12.46
CA VAL A 346 -42.84 38.92 -11.89
C VAL A 346 -43.02 37.58 -11.21
N TYR A 347 -43.47 37.60 -9.96
CA TYR A 347 -43.81 36.41 -9.18
C TYR A 347 -45.08 36.71 -8.36
N LYS A 348 -46.11 35.86 -8.45
CA LYS A 348 -47.42 36.07 -7.81
C LYS A 348 -48.05 37.44 -8.10
N GLY A 349 -47.84 37.97 -9.31
CA GLY A 349 -48.32 39.30 -9.72
C GLY A 349 -47.52 40.50 -9.18
N GLU A 350 -46.45 40.29 -8.42
CA GLU A 350 -45.55 41.37 -7.98
C GLU A 350 -44.37 41.52 -8.94
N LYS A 351 -44.16 42.72 -9.47
CA LYS A 351 -43.04 43.06 -10.37
C LYS A 351 -41.89 43.67 -9.59
N LYS A 352 -40.68 43.10 -9.71
CA LYS A 352 -39.47 43.55 -9.00
C LYS A 352 -38.24 43.58 -9.89
N GLN A 353 -37.26 44.40 -9.52
CA GLN A 353 -35.93 44.39 -10.15
C GLN A 353 -35.14 43.15 -9.69
N LEU A 354 -34.28 42.58 -10.55
CA LEU A 354 -33.53 41.37 -10.18
C LEU A 354 -32.62 41.60 -8.95
N LEU A 355 -32.01 42.79 -8.87
CA LEU A 355 -31.15 43.18 -7.75
C LEU A 355 -31.93 43.25 -6.42
N GLU A 356 -33.18 43.71 -6.48
CA GLU A 356 -34.08 43.79 -5.31
C GLU A 356 -34.40 42.38 -4.77
N VAL A 357 -34.60 41.40 -5.66
CA VAL A 357 -34.86 40.01 -5.29
C VAL A 357 -33.62 39.34 -4.70
N MET A 358 -32.46 39.49 -5.33
CA MET A 358 -31.21 38.86 -4.87
C MET A 358 -30.67 39.45 -3.56
N LYS A 359 -30.95 40.74 -3.29
CA LYS A 359 -30.43 41.46 -2.11
C LYS A 359 -28.91 41.26 -1.98
N GLY A 360 -28.40 41.00 -0.77
CA GLY A 360 -26.98 40.76 -0.49
C GLY A 360 -26.39 39.45 -1.07
N ARG A 361 -27.14 38.68 -1.87
CA ARG A 361 -26.63 37.48 -2.57
C ARG A 361 -26.11 37.78 -3.97
N TYR A 362 -26.21 39.03 -4.41
CA TYR A 362 -25.68 39.48 -5.70
C TYR A 362 -24.16 39.37 -5.74
N LYS A 363 -23.64 38.89 -6.87
CA LYS A 363 -22.22 38.93 -7.22
C LYS A 363 -22.07 39.46 -8.65
N SER A 364 -21.26 40.49 -8.83
CA SER A 364 -21.04 41.10 -10.15
C SER A 364 -20.45 40.14 -11.17
N THR A 365 -19.72 39.13 -10.70
CA THR A 365 -19.08 38.09 -11.52
C THR A 365 -20.01 36.94 -11.92
N ASN A 366 -21.24 36.84 -11.38
CA ASN A 366 -22.13 35.72 -11.71
C ASN A 366 -22.48 35.74 -13.21
N PRO A 367 -22.37 34.61 -13.93
CA PRO A 367 -22.89 34.47 -15.29
C PRO A 367 -24.38 34.82 -15.38
N PHE A 368 -24.84 35.08 -16.61
CA PHE A 368 -26.24 35.42 -16.87
C PHE A 368 -27.20 34.34 -16.36
N LYS A 369 -26.98 33.07 -16.76
CA LYS A 369 -27.79 31.94 -16.30
C LYS A 369 -27.86 31.83 -14.77
N GLU A 370 -26.71 31.88 -14.08
CA GLU A 370 -26.69 31.78 -12.61
C GLU A 370 -27.46 32.90 -11.92
N THR A 371 -27.50 34.09 -12.54
CA THR A 371 -28.27 35.23 -12.04
C THR A 371 -29.77 34.97 -12.18
N ILE A 372 -30.22 34.50 -13.35
CA ILE A 372 -31.61 34.12 -13.61
C ILE A 372 -32.05 32.99 -12.67
N ASP A 373 -31.24 31.95 -12.55
CA ASP A 373 -31.50 30.82 -11.66
C ASP A 373 -31.59 31.26 -10.19
N LEU A 374 -30.67 32.12 -9.73
CA LEU A 374 -30.71 32.59 -8.35
C LEU A 374 -31.98 33.39 -8.07
N VAL A 375 -32.39 34.28 -8.98
CA VAL A 375 -33.65 35.03 -8.85
C VAL A 375 -34.84 34.07 -8.81
N ALA A 376 -34.94 33.16 -9.78
CA ALA A 376 -36.05 32.21 -9.85
C ALA A 376 -36.11 31.33 -8.59
N SER A 377 -34.95 30.87 -8.11
CA SER A 377 -34.84 30.07 -6.86
C SER A 377 -35.31 30.84 -5.63
N ILE A 378 -35.01 32.14 -5.53
CA ILE A 378 -35.48 32.99 -4.44
C ILE A 378 -36.99 33.21 -4.52
N CYS A 379 -37.53 33.46 -5.71
CA CYS A 379 -38.97 33.60 -5.92
C CYS A 379 -39.71 32.31 -5.52
N LEU A 380 -39.23 31.15 -5.98
CA LEU A 380 -39.87 29.85 -5.76
C LEU A 380 -39.61 29.24 -4.37
N ASP A 381 -38.78 29.85 -3.53
CA ASP A 381 -38.38 29.30 -2.22
C ASP A 381 -39.58 29.05 -1.30
N GLU A 382 -40.53 29.98 -1.27
CA GLU A 382 -41.76 29.86 -0.47
C GLU A 382 -42.64 28.71 -0.98
N TYR A 383 -42.82 28.62 -2.31
CA TYR A 383 -43.60 27.56 -2.93
C TYR A 383 -42.97 26.18 -2.71
N PHE A 384 -41.66 26.02 -2.93
CA PHE A 384 -40.96 24.77 -2.63
C PHE A 384 -41.03 24.41 -1.14
N SER A 385 -40.93 25.40 -0.25
CA SER A 385 -41.07 25.17 1.20
C SER A 385 -42.49 24.73 1.57
N LYS A 386 -43.52 25.23 0.88
CA LYS A 386 -44.91 24.83 1.09
C LYS A 386 -45.18 23.41 0.54
N LYS A 387 -44.62 23.08 -0.62
CA LYS A 387 -44.76 21.77 -1.27
C LYS A 387 -43.93 20.68 -0.58
N TYR A 388 -42.75 21.03 -0.06
CA TYR A 388 -41.81 20.12 0.62
C TYR A 388 -41.37 20.68 1.99
N PRO A 389 -42.29 20.80 2.96
CA PRO A 389 -42.03 21.45 4.24
C PRO A 389 -40.92 20.77 5.04
N GLU A 390 -40.82 19.45 4.91
CA GLU A 390 -39.89 18.62 5.67
C GLU A 390 -38.62 18.25 4.90
N MET A 391 -38.36 18.85 3.73
CA MET A 391 -37.15 18.58 2.96
C MET A 391 -35.89 18.89 3.79
N PRO A 392 -34.90 17.98 3.88
CA PRO A 392 -33.62 18.26 4.53
C PRO A 392 -32.88 19.43 3.89
N LYS A 393 -32.06 20.10 4.69
CA LYS A 393 -31.10 21.09 4.19
C LYS A 393 -29.78 20.38 3.94
N PHE A 394 -29.44 20.17 2.68
CA PHE A 394 -28.27 19.40 2.31
C PHE A 394 -26.97 20.18 2.52
N ARG A 395 -26.01 19.56 3.22
CA ARG A 395 -24.66 20.12 3.47
C ARG A 395 -23.81 20.17 2.19
N ILE A 396 -24.15 19.34 1.21
CA ILE A 396 -23.58 19.30 -0.13
C ILE A 396 -24.66 19.56 -1.17
N GLN A 397 -24.30 20.21 -2.28
CA GLN A 397 -25.26 20.49 -3.35
C GLN A 397 -25.60 19.21 -4.11
N ILE A 398 -26.87 18.81 -4.07
CA ILE A 398 -27.37 17.65 -4.82
C ILE A 398 -27.90 18.11 -6.18
N THR A 399 -27.15 17.77 -7.22
CA THR A 399 -27.46 18.06 -8.64
C THR A 399 -27.85 16.76 -9.36
N GLN A 400 -28.45 16.86 -10.53
CA GLN A 400 -28.74 15.66 -11.35
C GLN A 400 -27.46 14.87 -11.69
N ARG A 401 -26.33 15.55 -11.93
CA ARG A 401 -25.06 14.92 -12.34
C ARG A 401 -24.37 14.16 -11.22
N ASN A 402 -24.39 14.68 -9.98
CA ASN A 402 -23.67 14.09 -8.84
C ASN A 402 -24.55 13.25 -7.90
N ARG A 403 -25.88 13.27 -8.07
CA ARG A 403 -26.84 12.61 -7.17
C ARG A 403 -26.54 11.13 -6.98
N ALA A 404 -26.30 10.39 -8.07
CA ALA A 404 -26.04 8.95 -8.00
C ALA A 404 -24.77 8.65 -7.19
N ASP A 405 -23.70 9.39 -7.42
CA ASP A 405 -22.41 9.22 -6.73
C ASP A 405 -22.51 9.58 -5.24
N ILE A 406 -23.18 10.70 -4.91
CA ILE A 406 -23.38 11.13 -3.52
C ILE A 406 -24.20 10.09 -2.74
N ILE A 407 -25.27 9.56 -3.34
CA ILE A 407 -26.09 8.52 -2.71
C ILE A 407 -25.28 7.23 -2.53
N ARG A 408 -24.55 6.77 -3.55
CA ARG A 408 -23.68 5.59 -3.44
C ARG A 408 -22.65 5.76 -2.33
N ALA A 409 -22.02 6.93 -2.23
CA ALA A 409 -21.08 7.25 -1.16
C ALA A 409 -21.75 7.20 0.22
N GLY A 410 -22.97 7.73 0.36
CA GLY A 410 -23.76 7.65 1.59
C GLY A 410 -24.10 6.21 2.00
N ILE A 411 -24.50 5.35 1.05
CA ILE A 411 -24.77 3.92 1.31
C ILE A 411 -23.48 3.21 1.73
N ASP A 412 -22.37 3.45 1.02
CA ASP A 412 -21.05 2.87 1.32
C ASP A 412 -20.52 3.25 2.71
N ARG A 413 -20.98 4.38 3.26
CA ARG A 413 -20.58 4.83 4.60
C ARG A 413 -20.94 3.87 5.70
N PHE A 414 -22.07 3.17 5.57
CA PHE A 414 -22.51 2.15 6.52
C PHE A 414 -21.63 0.90 6.48
N ALA A 415 -20.92 0.65 5.38
CA ALA A 415 -19.88 -0.39 5.26
C ALA A 415 -18.50 0.06 5.78
N GLY A 416 -18.42 1.25 6.40
CA GLY A 416 -17.18 1.82 6.93
C GLY A 416 -16.36 2.67 5.96
N ARG A 417 -16.80 2.84 4.70
CA ARG A 417 -16.09 3.68 3.73
C ARG A 417 -16.33 5.17 3.99
N LYS A 418 -15.31 5.88 4.47
CA LYS A 418 -15.41 7.31 4.78
C LYS A 418 -15.12 8.17 3.54
N SER A 419 -15.95 9.17 3.29
CA SER A 419 -15.68 10.25 2.33
C SER A 419 -16.38 11.54 2.77
N GLN A 420 -15.89 12.69 2.30
CA GLN A 420 -16.49 13.99 2.62
C GLN A 420 -17.93 14.09 2.12
N GLN A 421 -18.20 13.58 0.91
CA GLN A 421 -19.54 13.57 0.32
C GLN A 421 -20.50 12.69 1.12
N ALA A 422 -20.04 11.51 1.55
CA ALA A 422 -20.85 10.60 2.35
C ALA A 422 -21.23 11.20 3.70
N ASN A 423 -20.25 11.77 4.42
CA ASN A 423 -20.51 12.42 5.71
C ASN A 423 -21.46 13.62 5.55
N ALA A 424 -21.23 14.47 4.54
CA ALA A 424 -22.12 15.61 4.26
C ALA A 424 -23.57 15.16 3.98
N LEU A 425 -23.76 14.06 3.25
CA LEU A 425 -25.09 13.50 3.02
C LEU A 425 -25.74 12.98 4.31
N LEU A 426 -25.02 12.22 5.14
CA LEU A 426 -25.55 11.72 6.43
C LEU A 426 -25.86 12.87 7.42
N GLU A 427 -25.00 13.90 7.49
CA GLU A 427 -25.23 15.11 8.28
C GLU A 427 -26.47 15.89 7.83
N SER A 428 -26.83 15.82 6.54
CA SER A 428 -28.03 16.47 6.02
C SER A 428 -29.32 15.88 6.61
N PHE A 429 -29.24 14.65 7.14
CA PHE A 429 -30.31 13.95 7.84
C PHE A 429 -30.08 13.89 9.37
N ASP A 430 -29.06 14.57 9.90
CA ASP A 430 -28.65 14.52 11.32
C ASP A 430 -28.32 13.09 11.81
N LEU A 431 -27.68 12.28 10.94
CA LEU A 431 -27.34 10.87 11.21
C LEU A 431 -25.92 10.65 11.75
N LEU A 432 -25.19 11.72 12.06
CA LEU A 432 -23.84 11.66 12.63
C LEU A 432 -23.75 12.42 13.95
N ASP A 433 -23.00 11.86 14.90
CA ASP A 433 -22.48 12.52 16.10
C ASP A 433 -20.95 12.37 16.09
N GLY A 434 -20.25 13.44 15.70
CA GLY A 434 -18.85 13.37 15.29
C GLY A 434 -18.66 12.39 14.13
N GLU A 435 -17.90 11.31 14.35
CA GLU A 435 -17.71 10.24 13.36
C GLU A 435 -18.69 9.05 13.50
N LYS A 436 -19.47 8.99 14.59
CA LYS A 436 -20.34 7.86 14.92
C LYS A 436 -21.69 8.04 14.22
N ILE A 437 -22.12 6.99 13.51
CA ILE A 437 -23.47 6.93 12.92
C ILE A 437 -24.48 6.77 14.06
N THR A 438 -25.47 7.66 14.10
CA THR A 438 -26.51 7.70 15.13
C THR A 438 -27.87 8.00 14.49
N VAL A 439 -28.94 7.61 15.17
CA VAL A 439 -30.33 7.91 14.79
C VAL A 439 -31.02 8.82 15.79
N GLN A 440 -30.36 9.17 16.91
CA GLN A 440 -30.99 9.89 18.02
C GLN A 440 -31.37 11.33 17.66
N ASN A 441 -30.50 12.00 16.91
CA ASN A 441 -30.70 13.41 16.54
C ASN A 441 -31.54 13.58 15.26
N SER A 442 -31.74 12.49 14.49
CA SER A 442 -32.42 12.53 13.20
C SER A 442 -33.93 12.44 13.36
N ARG A 443 -34.63 13.56 13.12
CA ARG A 443 -36.12 13.56 13.08
C ARG A 443 -36.70 12.56 12.09
N TYR A 444 -35.99 12.30 10.99
CA TYR A 444 -36.39 11.34 9.96
C TYR A 444 -36.28 9.92 10.50
N ALA A 445 -35.15 9.58 11.12
CA ALA A 445 -34.96 8.26 11.69
C ALA A 445 -35.94 7.98 12.84
N GLN A 446 -36.13 8.96 13.73
CA GLN A 446 -37.07 8.87 14.86
C GLN A 446 -38.51 8.64 14.42
N TYR A 447 -38.93 9.17 13.27
CA TYR A 447 -40.24 8.87 12.71
C TYR A 447 -40.40 7.39 12.35
N PHE A 448 -39.46 6.83 11.58
CA PHE A 448 -39.53 5.42 11.19
C PHE A 448 -39.35 4.46 12.37
N ILE A 449 -38.58 4.83 13.40
CA ILE A 449 -38.52 4.09 14.66
C ILE A 449 -39.92 4.01 15.29
N LYS A 450 -40.62 5.15 15.43
CA LYS A 450 -41.98 5.19 15.99
C LYS A 450 -42.99 4.42 15.15
N GLU A 451 -42.89 4.45 13.82
CA GLU A 451 -43.76 3.66 12.95
C GLU A 451 -43.51 2.15 13.11
N LEU A 452 -42.24 1.74 13.19
CA LEU A 452 -41.85 0.35 13.48
C LEU A 452 -42.26 -0.10 14.88
N GLU A 453 -42.35 0.81 15.85
CA GLU A 453 -42.82 0.48 17.21
C GLU A 453 -44.32 0.18 17.29
N LYS A 454 -45.11 0.78 16.39
CA LYS A 454 -46.57 0.58 16.30
C LYS A 454 -46.98 -0.77 15.72
N ILE A 455 -46.13 -1.39 14.91
CA ILE A 455 -46.44 -2.66 14.25
C ILE A 455 -46.07 -3.86 15.16
N PRO A 456 -46.83 -4.98 15.10
CA PRO A 456 -46.46 -6.24 15.76
C PRO A 456 -45.10 -6.77 15.31
N ALA A 457 -44.45 -7.62 16.12
CA ALA A 457 -43.10 -8.11 15.86
C ALA A 457 -42.90 -8.82 14.50
N ASN A 458 -43.96 -9.46 13.97
CA ASN A 458 -43.94 -10.18 12.69
C ASN A 458 -44.55 -9.37 11.54
N ALA A 459 -44.95 -8.13 11.77
CA ALA A 459 -45.49 -7.25 10.75
C ALA A 459 -44.37 -6.45 10.07
N VAL A 460 -44.68 -5.92 8.88
CA VAL A 460 -43.75 -5.19 8.03
C VAL A 460 -44.41 -3.91 7.52
N ILE A 461 -43.61 -2.90 7.21
CA ILE A 461 -44.03 -1.68 6.49
C ILE A 461 -43.50 -1.83 5.06
N ASN A 462 -44.40 -1.97 4.09
CA ASN A 462 -44.06 -2.19 2.70
C ASN A 462 -43.60 -0.90 2.02
N PHE A 463 -42.94 -1.02 0.87
CA PHE A 463 -42.56 0.10 0.02
C PHE A 463 -43.74 1.06 -0.24
N ASN A 464 -44.89 0.52 -0.64
CA ASN A 464 -46.10 1.29 -0.94
C ASN A 464 -46.75 1.91 0.30
N ASP A 465 -46.38 1.49 1.52
CA ASP A 465 -46.84 2.15 2.74
C ASP A 465 -46.08 3.48 2.93
N ILE A 466 -44.81 3.54 2.52
CA ILE A 466 -43.91 4.69 2.65
C ILE A 466 -44.03 5.65 1.47
N TYR A 467 -44.09 5.13 0.24
CA TYR A 467 -44.01 5.94 -0.97
C TYR A 467 -45.33 6.08 -1.72
N THR A 468 -45.46 7.18 -2.45
CA THR A 468 -46.50 7.44 -3.45
C THR A 468 -45.83 7.74 -4.80
N GLU A 469 -46.42 7.22 -5.87
CA GLU A 469 -46.00 7.52 -7.25
C GLU A 469 -46.35 8.97 -7.61
N VAL A 470 -45.43 9.66 -8.29
CA VAL A 470 -45.66 11.02 -8.79
C VAL A 470 -45.30 11.13 -10.27
N GLN A 471 -46.04 11.96 -10.98
CA GLN A 471 -45.76 12.27 -12.39
C GLN A 471 -44.65 13.34 -12.46
N ASN A 472 -43.41 12.94 -12.20
CA ASN A 472 -42.22 13.75 -12.36
C ASN A 472 -41.15 12.94 -13.10
N LYS A 473 -40.41 13.56 -14.03
CA LYS A 473 -39.44 12.84 -14.87
C LYS A 473 -38.23 12.31 -14.09
N ASP A 474 -37.78 13.01 -13.06
CA ASP A 474 -36.59 12.65 -12.29
C ASP A 474 -36.90 11.91 -10.99
N GLU A 475 -38.15 12.00 -10.50
CA GLU A 475 -38.57 11.40 -9.23
C GLU A 475 -39.87 10.62 -9.40
N TYR A 476 -39.80 9.30 -9.60
CA TYR A 476 -40.99 8.46 -9.75
C TYR A 476 -41.76 8.28 -8.43
N TYR A 477 -41.06 8.29 -7.30
CA TYR A 477 -41.64 8.02 -5.99
C TYR A 477 -41.14 9.00 -4.93
N LEU A 478 -42.10 9.55 -4.18
CA LEU A 478 -41.86 10.42 -3.02
C LEU A 478 -42.43 9.79 -1.76
N ASP A 479 -41.69 9.91 -0.66
CA ASP A 479 -42.20 9.53 0.65
C ASP A 479 -43.39 10.41 1.05
N LYS A 480 -44.46 9.76 1.51
CA LYS A 480 -45.71 10.39 1.93
C LYS A 480 -45.55 11.34 3.10
N ARG A 481 -44.54 11.14 3.97
CA ARG A 481 -44.35 11.97 5.17
C ARG A 481 -43.50 13.21 4.90
N PHE A 482 -42.33 13.03 4.28
CA PHE A 482 -41.34 14.08 4.17
C PHE A 482 -41.17 14.65 2.75
N GLY A 483 -41.77 14.01 1.73
CA GLY A 483 -41.58 14.40 0.34
C GLY A 483 -40.14 14.16 -0.16
N ILE A 484 -39.44 13.20 0.44
CA ILE A 484 -38.08 12.81 0.06
C ILE A 484 -38.17 11.71 -1.01
N SER A 485 -37.35 11.82 -2.05
CA SER A 485 -37.25 10.80 -3.10
C SER A 485 -36.85 9.43 -2.56
N TYR A 486 -37.42 8.39 -3.17
CA TYR A 486 -37.07 6.99 -2.94
C TYR A 486 -35.59 6.64 -3.09
N ALA A 487 -34.80 7.46 -3.79
CA ALA A 487 -33.35 7.27 -3.89
C ALA A 487 -32.59 7.79 -2.66
N LEU A 488 -33.12 8.80 -1.94
CA LEU A 488 -32.45 9.46 -0.82
C LEU A 488 -32.90 8.93 0.54
N LEU A 489 -34.19 8.64 0.70
CA LEU A 489 -34.72 8.15 1.98
C LEU A 489 -34.09 6.84 2.49
N PRO A 490 -33.64 5.89 1.63
CA PRO A 490 -32.94 4.69 2.09
C PRO A 490 -31.68 4.97 2.92
N ILE A 491 -31.07 6.15 2.81
CA ILE A 491 -29.96 6.57 3.68
C ILE A 491 -30.40 6.60 5.15
N VAL A 492 -31.60 7.11 5.42
CA VAL A 492 -32.20 7.11 6.77
C VAL A 492 -32.50 5.68 7.20
N LEU A 493 -33.14 4.88 6.34
CA LEU A 493 -33.52 3.50 6.66
C LEU A 493 -32.30 2.61 6.94
N LEU A 494 -31.22 2.75 6.16
CA LEU A 494 -29.96 2.05 6.39
C LEU A 494 -29.30 2.46 7.71
N ALA A 495 -29.45 3.72 8.14
CA ALA A 495 -28.99 4.13 9.47
C ALA A 495 -29.79 3.43 10.59
N LEU A 496 -31.09 3.21 10.41
CA LEU A 496 -31.87 2.37 11.34
C LEU A 496 -31.35 0.93 11.36
N VAL A 497 -31.05 0.34 10.20
CA VAL A 497 -30.48 -1.02 10.15
C VAL A 497 -29.12 -1.08 10.83
N HIS A 498 -28.22 -0.16 10.50
CA HIS A 498 -26.88 -0.07 11.07
C HIS A 498 -26.92 0.07 12.61
N THR A 499 -27.86 0.87 13.13
CA THR A 499 -28.04 1.08 14.57
C THR A 499 -28.94 0.04 15.25
N GLY A 500 -29.44 -0.96 14.50
CA GLY A 500 -30.21 -2.08 15.04
C GLY A 500 -31.65 -1.75 15.41
N HIS A 501 -32.27 -0.76 14.77
CA HIS A 501 -33.67 -0.37 14.96
C HIS A 501 -34.61 -0.92 13.87
N ALA A 502 -34.06 -1.34 12.73
CA ALA A 502 -34.82 -1.89 11.61
C ALA A 502 -34.08 -3.02 10.90
N VAL A 503 -34.83 -3.75 10.08
CA VAL A 503 -34.32 -4.68 9.06
C VAL A 503 -34.95 -4.26 7.73
N ILE A 504 -34.19 -4.33 6.63
CA ILE A 504 -34.69 -4.01 5.28
C ILE A 504 -34.66 -5.27 4.43
N ALA A 505 -35.80 -5.67 3.87
CA ALA A 505 -35.85 -6.69 2.83
C ALA A 505 -35.77 -6.02 1.46
N LEU A 506 -34.76 -6.37 0.66
CA LEU A 506 -34.54 -5.87 -0.70
C LEU A 506 -35.45 -6.57 -1.72
N ARG A 507 -35.58 -5.97 -2.91
CA ARG A 507 -36.39 -6.52 -4.01
C ARG A 507 -35.96 -7.91 -4.44
N ASN A 508 -34.65 -8.17 -4.41
CA ASN A 508 -34.05 -9.46 -4.77
C ASN A 508 -34.22 -10.56 -3.70
N GLY A 509 -34.91 -10.27 -2.58
CA GLY A 509 -35.15 -11.22 -1.49
C GLY A 509 -34.09 -11.22 -0.39
N THR A 510 -32.96 -10.52 -0.58
CA THR A 510 -31.93 -10.36 0.45
C THR A 510 -32.48 -9.53 1.61
N VAL A 511 -32.22 -9.96 2.84
CA VAL A 511 -32.61 -9.25 4.06
C VAL A 511 -31.37 -8.66 4.71
N LEU A 512 -31.34 -7.34 4.85
CA LEU A 512 -30.23 -6.61 5.45
C LEU A 512 -30.47 -6.37 6.94
N THR A 513 -29.55 -6.88 7.76
CA THR A 513 -29.46 -6.64 9.20
C THR A 513 -28.20 -5.85 9.54
N ALA A 514 -28.03 -5.44 10.80
CA ALA A 514 -26.81 -4.77 11.27
C ALA A 514 -25.51 -5.57 11.00
N SER A 515 -25.61 -6.89 10.83
CA SER A 515 -24.46 -7.76 10.48
C SER A 515 -24.07 -7.70 9.01
N ASP A 516 -24.93 -7.21 8.12
CA ASP A 516 -24.76 -7.30 6.67
C ASP A 516 -24.21 -6.01 6.04
N MET A 517 -23.90 -5.00 6.86
CA MET A 517 -23.49 -3.67 6.39
C MET A 517 -22.25 -3.70 5.48
N GLU A 518 -21.31 -4.62 5.72
CA GLU A 518 -20.10 -4.79 4.88
C GLU A 518 -20.42 -5.24 3.44
N SER A 519 -21.60 -5.82 3.21
CA SER A 519 -22.03 -6.29 1.87
C SER A 519 -22.61 -5.17 1.00
N LEU A 520 -23.02 -4.04 1.59
CA LEU A 520 -23.70 -2.93 0.90
C LEU A 520 -23.00 -2.42 -0.36
N PRO A 521 -21.65 -2.33 -0.44
CA PRO A 521 -20.99 -1.85 -1.66
C PRO A 521 -21.15 -2.78 -2.87
N LYS A 522 -21.53 -4.05 -2.65
CA LYS A 522 -21.75 -5.04 -3.71
C LYS A 522 -23.20 -5.08 -4.19
N ILE A 523 -24.11 -4.41 -3.48
CA ILE A 523 -25.54 -4.43 -3.76
C ILE A 523 -25.88 -3.34 -4.78
N PRO A 524 -26.58 -3.65 -5.88
CA PRO A 524 -27.09 -2.66 -6.81
C PRO A 524 -27.97 -1.63 -6.10
N VAL A 525 -27.75 -0.33 -6.33
CA VAL A 525 -28.51 0.73 -5.65
C VAL A 525 -30.00 0.68 -5.95
N ALA A 526 -30.40 0.20 -7.14
CA ALA A 526 -31.80 0.02 -7.50
C ALA A 526 -32.54 -0.95 -6.56
N ASP A 527 -31.88 -2.03 -6.11
CA ASP A 527 -32.47 -2.97 -5.15
C ASP A 527 -32.71 -2.34 -3.77
N ILE A 528 -31.92 -1.32 -3.43
CA ILE A 528 -32.02 -0.54 -2.19
C ILE A 528 -33.08 0.55 -2.33
N TYR A 529 -33.16 1.22 -3.48
CA TYR A 529 -34.14 2.27 -3.73
C TYR A 529 -35.56 1.70 -3.72
N GLU A 530 -35.76 0.56 -4.39
CA GLU A 530 -37.04 -0.14 -4.48
C GLU A 530 -37.09 -1.38 -3.57
N PHE A 531 -36.65 -1.23 -2.32
CA PHE A 531 -36.73 -2.30 -1.33
C PHE A 531 -38.18 -2.82 -1.17
N LYS A 532 -38.35 -4.04 -0.66
CA LYS A 532 -39.67 -4.67 -0.50
C LYS A 532 -40.41 -4.17 0.73
N TYR A 533 -39.78 -4.23 1.90
CA TYR A 533 -40.34 -3.76 3.16
C TYR A 533 -39.25 -3.48 4.20
N ILE A 534 -39.62 -2.75 5.26
CA ILE A 534 -38.86 -2.66 6.51
C ILE A 534 -39.62 -3.34 7.65
N SER A 535 -38.92 -3.91 8.62
CA SER A 535 -39.52 -4.58 9.77
C SER A 535 -38.72 -4.36 11.05
N ARG A 536 -39.29 -4.72 12.19
CA ARG A 536 -38.57 -4.70 13.46
C ARG A 536 -37.44 -5.74 13.43
N PRO A 537 -36.28 -5.43 14.00
CA PRO A 537 -35.23 -6.42 14.22
C PRO A 537 -35.72 -7.48 15.22
N LYS A 538 -35.09 -8.65 15.18
CA LYS A 538 -35.36 -9.71 16.15
C LYS A 538 -35.08 -9.19 17.57
N ASN A 539 -35.90 -9.62 18.53
CA ASN A 539 -35.62 -9.33 19.93
C ASN A 539 -34.31 -10.00 20.35
N LEU A 540 -33.54 -9.28 21.16
CA LEU A 540 -32.37 -9.82 21.81
C LEU A 540 -32.76 -11.07 22.62
N GLN A 541 -32.09 -12.20 22.38
CA GLN A 541 -32.24 -13.45 23.14
C GLN A 541 -31.61 -13.28 24.53
N LEU A 542 -32.26 -12.46 25.36
CA LEU A 542 -31.69 -11.98 26.61
C LEU A 542 -31.46 -13.12 27.61
N ALA A 543 -32.36 -14.09 27.68
CA ALA A 543 -32.24 -15.24 28.58
C ALA A 543 -30.98 -16.07 28.26
N GLU A 544 -30.79 -16.39 26.99
CA GLU A 544 -29.65 -17.17 26.49
C GLU A 544 -28.34 -16.39 26.61
N LEU A 545 -28.35 -15.07 26.36
CA LEU A 545 -27.18 -14.23 26.56
C LEU A 545 -26.81 -14.08 28.03
N VAL A 546 -27.79 -13.90 28.94
CA VAL A 546 -27.55 -13.90 30.39
C VAL A 546 -26.89 -15.21 30.80
N ARG A 547 -27.41 -16.34 30.29
CA ARG A 547 -26.83 -17.65 30.57
C ARG A 547 -25.39 -17.78 30.04
N LEU A 548 -25.12 -17.27 28.84
CA LEU A 548 -23.77 -17.24 28.28
C LEU A 548 -22.81 -16.41 29.16
N TYR A 549 -23.27 -15.27 29.70
CA TYR A 549 -22.46 -14.47 30.63
C TYR A 549 -22.12 -15.26 31.89
N GLU A 550 -23.09 -15.96 32.49
CA GLU A 550 -22.85 -16.82 33.65
C GLU A 550 -21.80 -17.90 33.36
N LEU A 551 -21.93 -18.61 32.24
CA LEU A 551 -20.98 -19.66 31.82
C LEU A 551 -19.57 -19.14 31.55
N LEU A 552 -19.44 -17.87 31.16
CA LEU A 552 -18.17 -17.18 30.93
C LEU A 552 -17.63 -16.46 32.18
N GLU A 553 -18.33 -16.62 33.32
CA GLU A 553 -18.01 -15.98 34.60
C GLU A 553 -18.03 -14.44 34.49
N LEU A 554 -19.00 -13.90 33.76
CA LEU A 554 -19.25 -12.47 33.60
C LEU A 554 -20.50 -12.02 34.37
N PRO A 555 -20.53 -10.81 34.94
CA PRO A 555 -21.71 -10.30 35.62
C PRO A 555 -22.91 -10.13 34.68
N ALA A 556 -24.02 -10.82 34.95
CA ALA A 556 -25.25 -10.73 34.14
C ALA A 556 -25.83 -9.30 34.05
N GLY A 557 -25.54 -8.44 35.04
CA GLY A 557 -25.93 -7.02 35.01
C GLY A 557 -25.45 -6.26 33.77
N LEU A 558 -24.31 -6.67 33.19
CA LEU A 558 -23.71 -6.03 32.03
C LEU A 558 -24.54 -6.18 30.74
N ILE A 559 -25.33 -7.25 30.61
CA ILE A 559 -26.22 -7.45 29.46
C ILE A 559 -27.68 -7.06 29.78
N ASN A 560 -28.10 -7.24 31.04
CA ASN A 560 -29.45 -6.89 31.48
C ASN A 560 -29.70 -5.38 31.46
N ASN A 561 -28.73 -4.56 31.88
CA ASN A 561 -28.86 -3.11 31.85
C ASN A 561 -28.52 -2.54 30.47
N PRO A 562 -29.47 -1.94 29.72
CA PRO A 562 -29.21 -1.36 28.41
C PRO A 562 -28.03 -0.39 28.36
N ALA A 563 -27.82 0.40 29.43
CA ALA A 563 -26.73 1.38 29.50
C ALA A 563 -25.34 0.75 29.63
N GLN A 564 -25.26 -0.52 30.09
CA GLN A 564 -23.99 -1.23 30.27
C GLN A 564 -23.65 -2.17 29.11
N ARG A 565 -24.59 -2.42 28.18
CA ARG A 565 -24.43 -3.43 27.12
C ARG A 565 -23.22 -3.22 26.23
N GLU A 566 -22.82 -1.97 25.96
CA GLU A 566 -21.65 -1.68 25.11
C GLU A 566 -20.35 -2.10 25.82
N ALA A 567 -20.22 -1.77 27.12
CA ALA A 567 -19.11 -2.25 27.94
C ALA A 567 -19.16 -3.77 28.19
N GLY A 568 -20.36 -4.31 28.42
CA GLY A 568 -20.60 -5.74 28.60
C GLY A 568 -20.19 -6.54 27.37
N LEU A 569 -20.56 -6.08 26.19
CA LEU A 569 -20.16 -6.69 24.93
C LEU A 569 -18.64 -6.76 24.80
N GLY A 570 -17.91 -5.68 25.12
CA GLY A 570 -16.45 -5.70 25.12
C GLY A 570 -15.86 -6.83 25.97
N GLN A 571 -16.42 -7.09 27.15
CA GLN A 571 -15.99 -8.17 28.03
C GLN A 571 -16.40 -9.56 27.52
N LEU A 572 -17.62 -9.70 26.98
CA LEU A 572 -18.10 -10.93 26.36
C LEU A 572 -17.17 -11.36 25.23
N LEU A 573 -16.82 -10.42 24.34
CA LEU A 573 -15.92 -10.65 23.22
C LEU A 573 -14.53 -11.11 23.68
N ALA A 574 -13.98 -10.46 24.70
CA ALA A 574 -12.69 -10.85 25.27
C ALA A 574 -12.71 -12.25 25.91
N LYS A 575 -13.77 -12.59 26.66
CA LYS A 575 -13.95 -13.94 27.24
C LYS A 575 -14.16 -15.00 26.18
N ALA A 576 -14.97 -14.74 25.15
CA ALA A 576 -15.17 -15.63 24.02
C ALA A 576 -13.84 -15.94 23.31
N GLN A 577 -13.02 -14.92 23.06
CA GLN A 577 -11.68 -15.11 22.48
C GLN A 577 -10.76 -15.95 23.37
N ASN A 578 -10.77 -15.72 24.68
CA ASN A 578 -10.00 -16.52 25.62
C ASN A 578 -10.43 -18.01 25.58
N MET A 579 -11.75 -18.27 25.61
CA MET A 579 -12.26 -19.64 25.52
C MET A 579 -11.94 -20.31 24.18
N ALA A 580 -11.95 -19.55 23.07
CA ALA A 580 -11.48 -20.05 21.78
C ALA A 580 -9.99 -20.44 21.84
N ASN A 581 -9.13 -19.63 22.44
CA ASN A 581 -7.70 -19.94 22.59
C ASN A 581 -7.46 -21.20 23.45
N ILE A 582 -8.21 -21.34 24.56
CA ILE A 582 -8.20 -22.56 25.40
C ILE A 582 -8.58 -23.79 24.55
N ALA A 583 -9.64 -23.70 23.77
CA ALA A 583 -10.09 -24.78 22.90
C ALA A 583 -9.08 -25.13 21.79
N VAL A 584 -8.41 -24.13 21.19
CA VAL A 584 -7.30 -24.38 20.23
C VAL A 584 -6.19 -25.17 20.91
N ARG A 585 -5.74 -24.75 22.09
CA ARG A 585 -4.67 -25.41 22.84
C ARG A 585 -5.06 -26.84 23.23
N ALA A 586 -6.27 -27.03 23.76
CA ALA A 586 -6.81 -28.34 24.09
C ALA A 586 -6.84 -29.26 22.86
N ASN A 587 -7.40 -28.78 21.74
CA ASN A 587 -7.44 -29.53 20.50
C ASN A 587 -6.03 -29.86 19.96
N SER A 588 -5.07 -28.95 20.10
CA SER A 588 -3.67 -29.21 19.72
C SER A 588 -3.05 -30.32 20.56
N ARG A 589 -3.33 -30.39 21.87
CA ARG A 589 -2.84 -31.46 22.74
C ARG A 589 -3.46 -32.80 22.40
N LEU A 590 -4.78 -32.84 22.19
CA LEU A 590 -5.51 -34.06 21.83
C LEU A 590 -5.15 -34.61 20.44
N ASN A 591 -4.54 -33.80 19.56
CA ASN A 591 -4.07 -34.24 18.24
C ASN A 591 -2.60 -34.68 18.22
N GLY A 592 -1.85 -34.48 19.31
CA GLY A 592 -0.46 -34.89 19.42
C GLY A 592 -0.27 -36.08 20.37
N GLU A 593 0.99 -36.45 20.61
CA GLU A 593 1.34 -37.42 21.64
C GLU A 593 1.09 -36.82 23.03
N PHE A 594 -0.01 -37.26 23.67
CA PHE A 594 -0.45 -36.76 24.97
C PHE A 594 -0.43 -37.86 26.03
N GLU A 595 0.78 -38.32 26.31
CA GLU A 595 1.07 -39.42 27.23
C GLU A 595 2.03 -39.01 28.37
N LEU A 596 2.02 -39.81 29.43
CA LEU A 596 2.95 -39.77 30.55
C LEU A 596 3.11 -41.18 31.13
N TRP A 597 4.33 -41.54 31.53
CA TRP A 597 4.66 -42.89 32.04
C TRP A 597 4.39 -44.02 31.03
N GLY A 598 4.48 -43.72 29.73
CA GLY A 598 4.20 -44.67 28.64
C GLY A 598 2.71 -44.99 28.44
N GLU A 599 1.81 -44.21 29.04
CA GLU A 599 0.36 -44.38 28.93
C GLU A 599 -0.31 -43.07 28.48
N PRO A 600 -1.39 -43.12 27.67
CA PRO A 600 -2.20 -41.95 27.37
C PRO A 600 -2.70 -41.28 28.65
N LEU A 601 -2.64 -39.94 28.70
CA LEU A 601 -3.17 -39.18 29.85
C LEU A 601 -4.69 -39.21 29.92
N ILE A 602 -5.33 -39.34 28.76
CA ILE A 602 -6.77 -39.36 28.57
C ILE A 602 -7.08 -40.60 27.74
N ALA A 603 -8.03 -41.42 28.18
CA ALA A 603 -8.48 -42.58 27.42
C ALA A 603 -9.07 -42.16 26.06
N ASP A 604 -8.82 -42.95 25.01
CA ASP A 604 -9.15 -42.59 23.61
C ASP A 604 -10.61 -42.16 23.41
N HIS A 605 -11.56 -42.84 24.07
CA HIS A 605 -12.99 -42.50 23.97
C HIS A 605 -13.30 -41.12 24.57
N LEU A 606 -12.70 -40.76 25.71
CA LEU A 606 -12.83 -39.43 26.32
C LEU A 606 -12.10 -38.36 25.49
N ALA A 607 -10.94 -38.70 24.94
CA ALA A 607 -10.17 -37.78 24.09
C ALA A 607 -10.96 -37.40 22.83
N ALA A 608 -11.69 -38.35 22.23
CA ALA A 608 -12.57 -38.08 21.09
C ALA A 608 -13.71 -37.11 21.46
N ASP A 609 -14.34 -37.29 22.63
CA ASP A 609 -15.41 -36.41 23.12
C ASP A 609 -14.90 -35.01 23.45
N TYR A 610 -13.72 -34.89 24.08
CA TYR A 610 -13.08 -33.60 24.35
C TYR A 610 -12.66 -32.89 23.07
N LYS A 611 -12.21 -33.63 22.05
CA LYS A 611 -11.88 -33.07 20.73
C LYS A 611 -13.12 -32.52 20.03
N ALA A 612 -14.23 -33.25 20.09
CA ALA A 612 -15.52 -32.77 19.57
C ALA A 612 -16.00 -31.51 20.32
N SER A 613 -15.80 -31.48 21.64
CA SER A 613 -16.12 -30.33 22.50
C SER A 613 -15.30 -29.10 22.13
N ALA A 614 -13.97 -29.23 22.07
CA ALA A 614 -13.08 -28.15 21.67
C ALA A 614 -13.44 -27.60 20.27
N LYS A 615 -13.78 -28.48 19.32
CA LYS A 615 -14.26 -28.06 18.00
C LYS A 615 -15.53 -27.21 18.07
N ARG A 616 -16.54 -27.61 18.85
CA ARG A 616 -17.78 -26.83 19.01
C ARG A 616 -17.52 -25.45 19.63
N VAL A 617 -16.62 -25.36 20.62
CA VAL A 617 -16.19 -24.06 21.16
C VAL A 617 -15.61 -23.18 20.06
N LEU A 618 -14.74 -23.74 19.20
CA LEU A 618 -14.14 -22.99 18.09
C LEU A 618 -15.17 -22.57 17.02
N ASP A 619 -16.12 -23.45 16.68
CA ASP A 619 -17.16 -23.16 15.69
C ASP A 619 -18.05 -21.98 16.15
N ILE A 620 -18.31 -21.87 17.46
CA ILE A 620 -19.09 -20.77 18.03
C ILE A 620 -18.24 -19.53 18.27
N PHE A 621 -17.11 -19.66 18.99
CA PHE A 621 -16.32 -18.52 19.43
C PHE A 621 -15.28 -18.01 18.43
N GLY A 622 -14.84 -18.82 17.46
CA GLY A 622 -13.79 -18.44 16.50
C GLY A 622 -14.15 -17.23 15.64
N ASN A 623 -15.44 -17.07 15.28
CA ASN A 623 -15.94 -15.92 14.51
C ASN A 623 -16.89 -15.02 15.33
N PHE A 624 -16.86 -15.12 16.66
CA PHE A 624 -17.80 -14.39 17.51
C PHE A 624 -17.58 -12.88 17.43
N GLN A 625 -16.32 -12.44 17.35
CA GLN A 625 -15.94 -11.03 17.20
C GLN A 625 -16.56 -10.40 15.95
N SER A 626 -16.44 -11.05 14.79
CA SER A 626 -16.96 -10.48 13.53
C SER A 626 -18.49 -10.44 13.51
N ARG A 627 -19.13 -11.48 14.07
CA ARG A 627 -20.60 -11.61 14.10
C ARG A 627 -21.28 -10.67 15.08
N PHE A 628 -20.66 -10.37 16.22
CA PHE A 628 -21.30 -9.68 17.35
C PHE A 628 -20.57 -8.43 17.85
N ASN A 629 -19.71 -7.78 17.04
CA ASN A 629 -18.94 -6.60 17.47
C ASN A 629 -19.71 -5.32 17.84
N THR A 630 -21.03 -5.29 17.71
CA THR A 630 -21.86 -4.16 18.20
C THR A 630 -23.10 -4.69 18.92
N VAL A 631 -23.67 -3.88 19.81
CA VAL A 631 -24.90 -4.24 20.55
C VAL A 631 -26.05 -4.55 19.59
N ALA A 632 -26.15 -3.81 18.48
CA ALA A 632 -27.14 -4.07 17.43
C ALA A 632 -27.00 -5.47 16.82
N LYS A 633 -25.78 -5.94 16.60
CA LYS A 633 -25.54 -7.28 16.05
C LYS A 633 -25.87 -8.41 17.02
N LEU A 634 -25.95 -8.15 18.34
CA LEU A 634 -26.40 -9.16 19.31
C LEU A 634 -27.83 -9.63 19.09
N ASN A 635 -28.68 -8.85 18.40
CA ASN A 635 -30.02 -9.30 17.99
C ASN A 635 -29.97 -10.51 17.03
N ASN A 636 -28.81 -10.76 16.41
CA ASN A 636 -28.57 -11.94 15.58
C ASN A 636 -28.01 -13.13 16.38
N PHE A 637 -27.90 -13.02 17.71
CA PHE A 637 -27.59 -14.14 18.58
C PHE A 637 -28.78 -15.10 18.56
N ASN A 638 -28.57 -16.27 17.95
CA ASN A 638 -29.61 -17.23 17.61
C ASN A 638 -29.34 -18.62 18.17
N TYR A 639 -28.50 -18.71 19.21
CA TYR A 639 -28.18 -19.96 19.88
C TYR A 639 -29.26 -20.30 20.90
N THR A 640 -29.81 -21.49 20.83
CA THR A 640 -30.82 -21.95 21.79
C THR A 640 -30.21 -22.12 23.17
N MET A 641 -31.06 -22.10 24.22
CA MET A 641 -30.62 -22.38 25.59
C MET A 641 -29.85 -23.72 25.67
N GLU A 642 -30.31 -24.76 24.97
CA GLU A 642 -29.62 -26.05 24.88
C GLU A 642 -28.22 -25.94 24.28
N GLN A 643 -28.05 -25.14 23.21
CA GLN A 643 -26.74 -24.90 22.61
C GLN A 643 -25.81 -24.11 23.53
N VAL A 644 -26.35 -23.16 24.29
CA VAL A 644 -25.58 -22.39 25.28
C VAL A 644 -25.14 -23.28 26.44
N GLU A 645 -26.01 -24.13 26.98
CA GLU A 645 -25.63 -25.11 28.01
C GLU A 645 -24.58 -26.09 27.51
N GLN A 646 -24.74 -26.60 26.27
CA GLN A 646 -23.75 -27.49 25.67
C GLN A 646 -22.39 -26.81 25.52
N LEU A 647 -22.37 -25.53 25.10
CA LEU A 647 -21.15 -24.74 25.02
C LEU A 647 -20.46 -24.61 26.39
N GLY A 648 -21.21 -24.44 27.48
CA GLY A 648 -20.67 -24.45 28.84
C GLY A 648 -19.95 -25.76 29.20
N LYS A 649 -20.56 -26.90 28.86
CA LYS A 649 -19.93 -28.23 29.03
C LYS A 649 -18.68 -28.36 28.16
N ASP A 650 -18.74 -27.87 26.93
CA ASP A 650 -17.63 -27.97 25.97
C ASP A 650 -16.42 -27.11 26.39
N ILE A 651 -16.67 -25.93 26.97
CA ILE A 651 -15.64 -25.08 27.59
C ILE A 651 -14.99 -25.82 28.77
N THR A 652 -15.80 -26.46 29.62
CA THR A 652 -15.32 -27.21 30.78
C THR A 652 -14.42 -28.37 30.35
N ALA A 653 -14.84 -29.15 29.35
CA ALA A 653 -14.03 -30.20 28.75
C ALA A 653 -12.68 -29.68 28.22
N SER A 654 -12.69 -28.52 27.55
CA SER A 654 -11.46 -27.90 27.05
C SER A 654 -10.52 -27.45 28.19
N LYS A 655 -11.07 -26.96 29.31
CA LYS A 655 -10.30 -26.62 30.52
C LYS A 655 -9.69 -27.89 31.16
N ILE A 656 -10.44 -28.98 31.26
CA ILE A 656 -9.95 -30.26 31.81
C ILE A 656 -8.71 -30.77 31.07
N VAL A 657 -8.68 -30.67 29.73
CA VAL A 657 -7.50 -31.07 28.93
C VAL A 657 -6.26 -30.26 29.32
N LEU A 658 -6.41 -28.97 29.64
CA LEU A 658 -5.29 -28.14 30.10
C LEU A 658 -4.84 -28.50 31.52
N GLU A 659 -5.74 -28.98 32.38
CA GLU A 659 -5.36 -29.54 33.68
C GLU A 659 -4.53 -30.82 33.53
N TYR A 660 -4.89 -31.71 32.61
CA TYR A 660 -4.02 -32.85 32.25
C TYR A 660 -2.65 -32.40 31.72
N GLU A 661 -2.61 -31.31 30.94
CA GLU A 661 -1.34 -30.77 30.43
C GLU A 661 -0.46 -30.25 31.57
N LYS A 662 -1.06 -29.57 32.55
CA LYS A 662 -0.38 -29.10 33.75
C LYS A 662 0.15 -30.27 34.56
N PHE A 663 -0.71 -31.25 34.87
CA PHE A 663 -0.34 -32.49 35.54
C PHE A 663 0.83 -33.20 34.87
N ARG A 664 0.78 -33.29 33.53
CA ARG A 664 1.86 -33.89 32.73
C ARG A 664 3.19 -33.22 32.98
N ASN A 665 3.21 -31.90 32.83
CA ASN A 665 4.44 -31.11 32.87
C ASN A 665 5.06 -31.14 34.28
N ASP A 666 4.23 -31.06 35.32
CA ASP A 666 4.66 -31.01 36.70
C ASP A 666 5.14 -32.39 37.23
N CYS A 667 4.64 -33.49 36.66
CA CYS A 667 5.08 -34.86 37.01
C CYS A 667 6.27 -35.38 36.18
N LEU A 668 6.53 -34.77 35.01
CA LEU A 668 7.39 -35.35 33.97
C LEU A 668 8.76 -35.80 34.47
N ALA A 669 9.43 -34.98 35.27
CA ALA A 669 10.80 -35.26 35.74
C ALA A 669 10.86 -36.50 36.65
N ASN A 670 9.92 -36.64 37.58
CA ASN A 670 9.89 -37.77 38.51
C ASN A 670 9.38 -39.04 37.84
N VAL A 671 8.40 -38.93 36.94
CA VAL A 671 7.95 -40.06 36.13
C VAL A 671 9.08 -40.60 35.25
N ASN A 672 9.83 -39.73 34.57
CA ASN A 672 10.98 -40.15 33.77
C ASN A 672 12.06 -40.82 34.64
N TYR A 673 12.26 -40.35 35.88
CA TYR A 673 13.15 -41.01 36.82
C TYR A 673 12.67 -42.43 37.14
N MET A 674 11.37 -42.63 37.43
CA MET A 674 10.79 -43.96 37.67
C MET A 674 10.89 -44.86 36.44
N MET A 675 10.62 -44.36 35.23
CA MET A 675 10.76 -45.13 34.00
C MET A 675 12.20 -45.61 33.76
N ASN A 676 13.21 -44.85 34.21
CA ASN A 676 14.59 -45.32 34.18
C ASN A 676 14.83 -46.44 35.18
N LEU A 677 14.26 -46.33 36.40
CA LEU A 677 14.34 -47.39 37.41
C LEU A 677 13.66 -48.69 36.97
N GLU A 678 12.49 -48.61 36.32
CA GLU A 678 11.74 -49.78 35.81
C GLU A 678 12.57 -50.61 34.81
N ARG A 679 13.54 -49.99 34.14
CA ARG A 679 14.41 -50.66 33.16
C ARG A 679 15.62 -51.35 33.78
N MET A 680 15.87 -51.15 35.08
CA MET A 680 17.01 -51.73 35.79
C MET A 680 16.63 -53.05 36.49
N GLU A 681 17.60 -53.94 36.68
CA GLU A 681 17.39 -55.11 37.54
C GLU A 681 17.45 -54.74 39.03
N LEU A 682 16.31 -54.25 39.54
CA LEU A 682 16.11 -53.96 40.96
C LEU A 682 15.57 -55.18 41.72
N ASP A 683 15.70 -55.16 43.04
CA ASP A 683 15.12 -56.16 43.93
C ASP A 683 13.58 -56.17 43.88
N ALA A 684 12.99 -57.28 44.35
CA ALA A 684 11.55 -57.50 44.26
C ALA A 684 10.72 -56.47 45.04
N ASP A 685 11.24 -55.99 46.18
CA ASP A 685 10.52 -55.04 47.03
C ASP A 685 10.45 -53.67 46.34
N LEU A 686 11.58 -53.19 45.81
CA LEU A 686 11.62 -51.89 45.12
C LEU A 686 10.82 -51.91 43.81
N LYS A 687 10.82 -53.04 43.08
CA LYS A 687 9.94 -53.23 41.90
C LYS A 687 8.47 -53.16 42.30
N ALA A 688 8.09 -53.78 43.41
CA ALA A 688 6.71 -53.72 43.92
C ALA A 688 6.31 -52.30 44.35
N GLU A 689 7.22 -51.53 44.97
CA GLU A 689 6.98 -50.13 45.32
C GLU A 689 6.75 -49.24 44.08
N ILE A 690 7.53 -49.44 43.01
CA ILE A 690 7.38 -48.71 41.75
C ILE A 690 6.02 -49.04 41.10
N GLU A 691 5.63 -50.31 41.04
CA GLU A 691 4.34 -50.72 40.48
C GLU A 691 3.16 -50.18 41.31
N ALA A 692 3.23 -50.20 42.64
CA ALA A 692 2.22 -49.61 43.52
C ALA A 692 2.11 -48.08 43.31
N ALA A 693 3.24 -47.41 43.08
CA ALA A 693 3.26 -45.98 42.78
C ALA A 693 2.63 -45.68 41.41
N LYS A 694 2.87 -46.53 40.41
CA LYS A 694 2.27 -46.44 39.07
C LYS A 694 0.76 -46.67 39.10
N GLU A 695 0.26 -47.61 39.91
CA GLU A 695 -1.17 -47.81 40.08
C GLU A 695 -1.85 -46.60 40.75
N SER A 696 -1.21 -46.01 41.76
CA SER A 696 -1.70 -44.79 42.42
C SER A 696 -1.68 -43.58 41.48
N PHE A 697 -0.64 -43.46 40.65
CA PHE A 697 -0.56 -42.46 39.58
C PHE A 697 -1.75 -42.55 38.63
N ARG A 698 -2.14 -43.76 38.19
CA ARG A 698 -3.32 -43.95 37.32
C ARG A 698 -4.60 -43.45 38.00
N LYS A 699 -4.82 -43.77 39.27
CA LYS A 699 -5.99 -43.30 40.04
C LYS A 699 -6.04 -41.78 40.12
N ILE A 700 -4.95 -41.16 40.54
CA ILE A 700 -4.85 -39.69 40.66
C ILE A 700 -5.04 -39.00 39.29
N ARG A 701 -4.46 -39.56 38.21
CA ARG A 701 -4.65 -39.07 36.84
C ARG A 701 -6.13 -39.13 36.42
N ASP A 702 -6.80 -40.24 36.70
CA ASP A 702 -8.17 -40.48 36.26
C ASP A 702 -9.19 -39.64 37.05
N ASP A 703 -8.82 -39.13 38.22
CA ASP A 703 -9.65 -38.25 39.07
C ASP A 703 -9.55 -36.74 38.70
N ILE A 704 -8.57 -36.32 37.87
CA ILE A 704 -8.40 -34.92 37.41
C ILE A 704 -9.69 -34.26 36.90
N PRO A 705 -10.55 -34.93 36.11
CA PRO A 705 -11.80 -34.33 35.62
C PRO A 705 -12.80 -33.99 36.73
N GLN A 706 -12.74 -34.68 37.87
CA GLN A 706 -13.65 -34.47 39.01
C GLN A 706 -13.19 -33.30 39.87
N GLU A 707 -11.89 -33.24 40.18
CA GLU A 707 -11.31 -32.20 41.03
C GLU A 707 -10.96 -30.92 40.27
N MET A 708 -10.85 -31.00 38.94
CA MET A 708 -10.43 -29.91 38.05
C MET A 708 -9.11 -29.23 38.47
N SER A 709 -8.15 -30.00 38.98
CA SER A 709 -6.84 -29.47 39.37
C SER A 709 -5.71 -30.44 39.03
N GLY A 710 -5.03 -30.21 37.90
CA GLY A 710 -3.83 -30.96 37.54
C GLY A 710 -2.64 -30.67 38.45
N GLU A 711 -2.61 -29.49 39.08
CA GLU A 711 -1.55 -29.09 40.02
C GLU A 711 -1.60 -29.90 41.31
N ALA A 712 -2.78 -29.99 41.94
CA ALA A 712 -2.95 -30.75 43.18
C ALA A 712 -2.62 -32.24 42.93
N SER A 713 -3.19 -32.81 41.85
CA SER A 713 -2.87 -34.18 41.43
C SER A 713 -1.37 -34.39 41.19
N ALA A 714 -0.66 -33.41 40.61
CA ALA A 714 0.78 -33.52 40.38
C ALA A 714 1.59 -33.46 41.68
N VAL A 715 1.17 -32.64 42.65
CA VAL A 715 1.79 -32.60 43.98
C VAL A 715 1.67 -33.97 44.65
N ASP A 716 0.50 -34.59 44.62
CA ASP A 716 0.27 -35.90 45.24
C ASP A 716 1.11 -37.00 44.60
N VAL A 717 1.16 -37.04 43.26
CA VAL A 717 2.03 -37.96 42.52
C VAL A 717 3.50 -37.71 42.84
N ASN A 718 3.98 -36.46 42.77
CA ASN A 718 5.38 -36.16 43.03
C ASN A 718 5.80 -36.51 44.46
N ASN A 719 4.92 -36.30 45.45
CA ASN A 719 5.17 -36.73 46.83
C ASN A 719 5.29 -38.24 46.95
N LEU A 720 4.45 -38.99 46.24
CA LEU A 720 4.52 -40.45 46.17
C LEU A 720 5.83 -40.92 45.53
N LEU A 721 6.16 -40.40 44.34
CA LEU A 721 7.35 -40.79 43.59
C LEU A 721 8.64 -40.41 44.33
N THR A 722 8.65 -39.30 45.05
CA THR A 722 9.81 -38.89 45.86
C THR A 722 10.13 -39.88 46.97
N LYS A 723 9.13 -40.56 47.55
CA LYS A 723 9.37 -41.60 48.57
C LYS A 723 10.11 -42.80 47.98
N VAL A 724 9.63 -43.33 46.85
CA VAL A 724 10.26 -44.44 46.12
C VAL A 724 11.66 -44.06 45.65
N LYS A 725 11.82 -42.82 45.16
CA LYS A 725 13.10 -42.27 44.75
C LYS A 725 14.13 -42.24 45.88
N ASN A 726 13.74 -41.74 47.06
CA ASN A 726 14.63 -41.71 48.22
C ASN A 726 15.02 -43.13 48.66
N ARG A 727 14.06 -44.07 48.64
CA ARG A 727 14.33 -45.48 48.95
C ARG A 727 15.38 -46.07 48.01
N TYR A 728 15.25 -45.83 46.71
CA TYR A 728 16.25 -46.25 45.72
C TYR A 728 17.62 -45.59 45.97
N ILE A 729 17.64 -44.28 46.25
CA ILE A 729 18.89 -43.55 46.53
C ILE A 729 19.65 -44.21 47.68
N ASP A 730 18.95 -44.56 48.77
CA ASP A 730 19.57 -45.21 49.93
C ASP A 730 20.17 -46.58 49.56
N VAL A 731 19.44 -47.39 48.78
CA VAL A 731 19.90 -48.71 48.32
C VAL A 731 21.12 -48.57 47.41
N TYR A 732 21.03 -47.73 46.38
CA TYR A 732 22.12 -47.53 45.41
C TYR A 732 23.36 -46.97 46.09
N TYR A 733 23.20 -45.99 46.99
CA TYR A 733 24.31 -45.36 47.70
C TYR A 733 25.04 -46.37 48.60
N ALA A 734 24.30 -47.23 49.30
CA ALA A 734 24.88 -48.30 50.12
C ALA A 734 25.64 -49.33 49.27
N GLU A 735 25.07 -49.76 48.14
CA GLU A 735 25.73 -50.71 47.22
C GLU A 735 26.98 -50.12 46.55
N HIS A 736 26.97 -48.81 46.25
CA HIS A 736 28.13 -48.07 45.76
C HIS A 736 29.26 -48.04 46.81
N GLN A 737 28.95 -47.70 48.06
CA GLN A 737 29.94 -47.66 49.15
C GLN A 737 30.58 -49.03 49.42
N LYS A 738 29.84 -50.13 49.21
CA LYS A 738 30.38 -51.49 49.37
C LYS A 738 31.41 -51.88 48.30
N ARG A 739 31.32 -51.30 47.09
CA ARG A 739 32.12 -51.70 45.90
C ARG A 739 33.06 -50.62 45.37
N ARG A 740 33.13 -49.45 46.01
CA ARG A 740 34.03 -48.35 45.64
C ARG A 740 34.88 -47.95 46.83
N LEU A 741 36.18 -47.80 46.60
CA LEU A 741 37.09 -47.30 47.62
C LEU A 741 36.78 -45.83 47.92
N GLY A 742 36.68 -45.50 49.20
CA GLY A 742 36.56 -44.13 49.69
C GLY A 742 37.88 -43.35 49.54
N ILE A 743 37.92 -42.12 50.07
CA ILE A 743 39.12 -41.26 49.98
C ILE A 743 40.33 -41.92 50.63
N SER A 744 40.17 -42.41 51.87
CA SER A 744 41.26 -43.04 52.64
C SER A 744 41.79 -44.29 51.94
N ASP A 745 40.90 -45.19 51.55
CA ASP A 745 41.30 -46.47 50.95
C ASP A 745 41.80 -46.27 49.50
N GLY A 746 41.31 -45.24 48.80
CA GLY A 746 41.83 -44.82 47.51
C GLY A 746 43.27 -44.30 47.60
N GLN A 747 43.58 -43.50 48.62
CA GLN A 747 44.95 -43.07 48.92
C GLN A 747 45.84 -44.26 49.28
N ARG A 748 45.38 -45.13 50.19
CA ARG A 748 46.09 -46.35 50.59
C ARG A 748 46.36 -47.29 49.41
N LYS A 749 45.42 -47.46 48.48
CA LYS A 749 45.65 -48.17 47.23
C LYS A 749 46.78 -47.54 46.41
N GLY A 750 46.80 -46.21 46.29
CA GLY A 750 47.87 -45.48 45.61
C GLY A 750 49.24 -45.69 46.26
N GLU A 751 49.29 -45.66 47.59
CA GLU A 751 50.50 -45.96 48.40
C GLU A 751 50.97 -47.40 48.19
N LEU A 752 50.08 -48.39 48.20
CA LEU A 752 50.41 -49.80 47.92
C LEU A 752 50.96 -50.00 46.50
N VAL A 753 50.34 -49.38 45.49
CA VAL A 753 50.78 -49.47 44.08
C VAL A 753 52.16 -48.86 43.88
N SER A 754 52.49 -47.80 44.62
CA SER A 754 53.79 -47.11 44.60
C SER A 754 54.76 -47.60 45.67
N SER A 755 54.38 -48.61 46.47
CA SER A 755 55.16 -49.10 47.59
C SER A 755 56.50 -49.66 47.12
N VAL A 756 57.54 -49.41 47.92
CA VAL A 756 58.89 -49.92 47.65
C VAL A 756 58.88 -51.44 47.55
N LYS A 757 58.08 -52.12 48.37
CA LYS A 757 57.91 -53.59 48.34
C LYS A 757 57.40 -54.11 47.00
N LEU A 758 56.30 -53.53 46.47
CA LEU A 758 55.75 -53.94 45.18
C LEU A 758 56.68 -53.57 44.01
N VAL A 759 57.36 -52.42 44.09
CA VAL A 759 58.40 -52.03 43.11
C VAL A 759 59.56 -53.03 43.12
N ASN A 760 60.03 -53.44 44.30
CA ASN A 760 61.10 -54.44 44.44
C ASN A 760 60.70 -55.79 43.84
N LEU A 761 59.47 -56.27 44.11
CA LEU A 761 58.92 -57.47 43.44
C LEU A 761 58.91 -57.32 41.91
N ARG A 762 58.47 -56.17 41.37
CA ARG A 762 58.52 -55.91 39.92
C ARG A 762 59.94 -55.93 39.35
N ARG A 763 60.94 -55.51 40.13
CA ARG A 763 62.36 -55.54 39.72
C ARG A 763 62.93 -56.95 39.78
N LEU A 764 62.64 -57.70 40.83
CA LEU A 764 63.05 -59.10 40.99
C LEU A 764 62.46 -60.01 39.90
N LYS A 765 61.23 -59.71 39.42
CA LYS A 765 60.61 -60.37 38.27
C LYS A 765 61.52 -60.38 37.03
N GLY A 766 62.44 -59.42 36.93
CA GLY A 766 63.42 -59.32 35.84
C GLY A 766 64.58 -60.31 35.92
N ILE A 767 64.78 -61.03 37.04
CA ILE A 767 65.83 -62.04 37.17
C ILE A 767 65.37 -63.33 36.50
N SER A 768 66.10 -63.75 35.48
CA SER A 768 65.73 -64.87 34.62
C SER A 768 65.69 -66.22 35.38
N ASN A 769 64.60 -66.98 35.21
CA ASN A 769 64.42 -68.39 35.59
C ASN A 769 64.46 -68.75 37.10
N ILE A 770 64.22 -67.81 38.03
CA ILE A 770 64.17 -68.12 39.47
C ILE A 770 62.77 -68.01 40.06
N PHE A 771 61.99 -66.99 39.69
CA PHE A 771 60.72 -66.69 40.36
C PHE A 771 59.50 -67.10 39.53
N SER A 772 58.45 -67.57 40.22
CA SER A 772 57.12 -67.75 39.63
C SER A 772 56.34 -66.44 39.69
N VAL A 773 55.97 -65.91 38.52
CA VAL A 773 55.37 -64.57 38.39
C VAL A 773 53.85 -64.55 38.62
N SER A 774 53.19 -65.71 38.59
CA SER A 774 51.72 -65.79 38.65
C SER A 774 51.10 -65.16 39.90
N LYS A 775 51.77 -65.28 41.06
CA LYS A 775 51.33 -64.65 42.32
C LYS A 775 51.38 -63.12 42.23
N LEU A 776 52.44 -62.56 41.64
CA LEU A 776 52.60 -61.12 41.45
C LEU A 776 51.57 -60.58 40.44
N ASP A 777 51.41 -61.26 39.30
CA ASP A 777 50.41 -60.87 38.29
C ASP A 777 48.99 -60.91 38.88
N GLY A 778 48.70 -61.88 39.76
CA GLY A 778 47.44 -61.95 40.51
C GLY A 778 47.22 -60.77 41.46
N ILE A 779 48.26 -60.34 42.19
CA ILE A 779 48.21 -59.16 43.06
C ILE A 779 47.95 -57.90 42.24
N GLU A 780 48.64 -57.72 41.12
CA GLU A 780 48.47 -56.55 40.24
C GLU A 780 47.08 -56.52 39.59
N LYS A 781 46.57 -57.68 39.18
CA LYS A 781 45.21 -57.82 38.67
C LYS A 781 44.17 -57.42 39.72
N ASP A 782 44.27 -57.92 40.95
CA ASP A 782 43.31 -57.61 42.02
C ASP A 782 43.37 -56.13 42.41
N LEU A 783 44.57 -55.53 42.50
CA LEU A 783 44.75 -54.09 42.68
C LEU A 783 44.05 -53.29 41.58
N SER A 784 44.19 -53.69 40.31
CA SER A 784 43.56 -52.99 39.19
C SER A 784 42.02 -53.03 39.24
N ARG A 785 41.43 -54.13 39.73
CA ARG A 785 39.97 -54.31 39.83
C ARG A 785 39.30 -53.41 40.88
N LEU A 786 40.02 -52.97 41.90
CA LEU A 786 39.48 -52.10 42.95
C LEU A 786 39.25 -50.67 42.43
N LYS A 787 38.01 -50.28 42.17
CA LYS A 787 37.65 -48.94 41.65
C LYS A 787 37.54 -47.92 42.80
N VAL A 788 38.02 -46.68 42.60
CA VAL A 788 37.92 -45.57 43.57
C VAL A 788 36.79 -44.63 43.15
N CYS A 789 35.86 -44.31 44.06
CA CYS A 789 34.87 -43.26 43.85
C CYS A 789 34.29 -42.80 45.18
N PHE A 790 34.54 -41.54 45.54
CA PHE A 790 34.09 -40.93 46.80
C PHE A 790 33.31 -39.62 46.60
N GLU A 791 33.17 -39.17 45.35
CA GLU A 791 32.49 -37.92 45.00
C GLU A 791 30.96 -38.05 44.95
N LEU A 792 30.42 -39.26 45.02
CA LEU A 792 28.98 -39.48 44.97
C LEU A 792 28.31 -38.91 46.21
N THR A 793 27.28 -38.08 46.01
CA THR A 793 26.37 -37.61 47.06
C THR A 793 24.93 -38.04 46.77
N PRO A 794 24.06 -38.18 47.79
CA PRO A 794 22.65 -38.47 47.59
C PRO A 794 21.93 -37.46 46.68
N ASP A 795 22.31 -36.19 46.71
CA ASP A 795 21.72 -35.15 45.86
C ASP A 795 22.01 -35.34 44.37
N MET A 796 23.19 -35.86 44.02
CA MET A 796 23.48 -36.22 42.62
C MET A 796 22.53 -37.31 42.12
N LEU A 797 22.15 -38.23 43.02
CA LEU A 797 21.21 -39.30 42.71
C LEU A 797 19.76 -38.83 42.61
N ARG A 798 19.42 -37.65 43.16
CA ARG A 798 18.10 -37.05 42.92
C ARG A 798 17.91 -36.62 41.47
N VAL A 799 19.00 -36.39 40.73
CA VAL A 799 18.93 -35.98 39.31
C VAL A 799 19.21 -37.16 38.39
N ASN A 800 20.22 -37.97 38.69
CA ASN A 800 20.65 -39.10 37.87
C ASN A 800 20.49 -40.40 38.66
N HIS A 801 19.86 -41.42 38.09
CA HIS A 801 19.67 -42.69 38.80
C HIS A 801 20.98 -43.49 39.01
N PHE A 802 22.07 -43.13 38.34
CA PHE A 802 23.39 -43.72 38.57
C PHE A 802 24.41 -42.65 38.99
N CYS A 803 25.53 -43.09 39.54
CA CYS A 803 26.66 -42.25 39.89
C CYS A 803 27.23 -41.58 38.63
N PRO A 804 27.13 -40.25 38.48
CA PRO A 804 27.60 -39.56 37.27
C PRO A 804 29.13 -39.50 37.18
N LYS A 805 29.84 -39.96 38.22
CA LYS A 805 31.31 -39.88 38.33
C LYS A 805 31.99 -41.17 37.88
N CYS A 806 31.47 -42.31 38.30
CA CYS A 806 32.05 -43.62 37.97
C CYS A 806 31.10 -44.52 37.17
N HIS A 807 29.86 -44.07 36.91
CA HIS A 807 28.84 -44.82 36.17
C HIS A 807 28.57 -46.23 36.74
N PHE A 808 28.62 -46.36 38.07
CA PHE A 808 28.40 -47.65 38.72
C PHE A 808 27.03 -48.26 38.37
N LEU A 809 27.05 -49.52 37.95
CA LEU A 809 25.86 -50.33 37.71
C LEU A 809 25.78 -51.40 38.79
N MET A 810 24.63 -51.56 39.43
CA MET A 810 24.45 -52.53 40.53
C MET A 810 24.57 -54.00 40.06
N GLU A 811 24.42 -54.24 38.75
CA GLU A 811 24.55 -55.54 38.10
C GLU A 811 26.01 -55.94 37.82
N GLU A 812 26.98 -55.00 37.91
CA GLU A 812 28.39 -55.33 37.69
C GLU A 812 28.91 -56.27 38.79
N ASP A 813 29.65 -57.31 38.38
CA ASP A 813 30.34 -58.28 39.26
C ASP A 813 31.62 -57.68 39.90
N ASP A 814 31.46 -56.47 40.42
CA ASP A 814 32.47 -55.71 41.13
C ASP A 814 32.61 -56.27 42.55
N ILE A 815 33.84 -56.55 42.93
CA ILE A 815 34.16 -57.14 44.23
C ILE A 815 33.93 -56.14 45.38
N PRO A 816 33.39 -56.59 46.53
CA PRO A 816 33.35 -55.79 47.74
C PRO A 816 34.76 -55.34 48.14
N VAL A 817 34.92 -54.05 48.44
CA VAL A 817 36.26 -53.47 48.67
C VAL A 817 36.77 -53.64 50.09
N LYS A 818 35.87 -53.89 51.05
CA LYS A 818 36.20 -54.00 52.47
C LYS A 818 37.18 -55.16 52.73
N GLY A 819 38.31 -54.86 53.37
CA GLY A 819 39.34 -55.84 53.72
C GLY A 819 40.23 -56.30 52.55
N LYS A 820 39.95 -55.88 51.31
CA LYS A 820 40.72 -56.33 50.14
C LYS A 820 42.10 -55.71 50.05
N LEU A 821 42.27 -54.46 50.49
CA LEU A 821 43.60 -53.84 50.53
C LEU A 821 44.49 -54.48 51.59
N ASP A 822 43.94 -54.87 52.74
CA ASP A 822 44.68 -55.62 53.78
C ASP A 822 45.16 -56.97 53.22
N GLU A 823 44.27 -57.74 52.59
CA GLU A 823 44.60 -59.03 51.97
C GLU A 823 45.70 -58.88 50.90
N ILE A 824 45.65 -57.82 50.09
CA ILE A 824 46.64 -57.54 49.05
C ILE A 824 47.99 -57.16 49.65
N GLU A 825 48.00 -56.35 50.70
CA GLU A 825 49.22 -55.94 51.42
C GLU A 825 49.91 -57.16 52.04
N ASP A 826 49.16 -58.02 52.73
CA ASP A 826 49.67 -59.28 53.27
C ASP A 826 50.25 -60.18 52.17
N ARG A 827 49.60 -60.25 51.00
CA ARG A 827 50.10 -61.03 49.86
C ARG A 827 51.40 -60.46 49.28
N ILE A 828 51.55 -59.14 49.25
CA ILE A 828 52.79 -58.47 48.82
C ILE A 828 53.93 -58.83 49.78
N ASP A 829 53.68 -58.73 51.08
CA ASP A 829 54.67 -59.02 52.12
C ASP A 829 55.12 -60.48 52.07
N ASN A 830 54.17 -61.42 52.04
CA ASN A 830 54.45 -62.84 51.94
C ASN A 830 55.21 -63.20 50.65
N LEU A 831 54.87 -62.58 49.52
CA LEU A 831 55.56 -62.85 48.25
C LEU A 831 56.98 -62.30 48.25
N LEU A 832 57.21 -61.13 48.87
CA LEU A 832 58.53 -60.55 49.01
C LEU A 832 59.43 -61.42 49.90
N ASP A 833 58.89 -61.95 51.00
CA ASP A 833 59.61 -62.88 51.88
C ASP A 833 59.91 -64.21 51.17
N GLU A 834 58.94 -64.75 50.43
CA GLU A 834 59.12 -65.96 49.61
C GLU A 834 60.26 -65.75 48.60
N TRP A 835 60.23 -64.68 47.82
CA TRP A 835 61.25 -64.39 46.81
C TRP A 835 62.61 -64.06 47.43
N THR A 836 62.65 -63.40 48.58
CA THR A 836 63.89 -63.18 49.35
C THR A 836 64.54 -64.51 49.71
N ASN A 837 63.77 -65.45 50.26
CA ASN A 837 64.26 -66.76 50.66
C ASN A 837 64.66 -67.62 49.45
N THR A 838 63.86 -67.63 48.38
CA THR A 838 64.22 -68.31 47.13
C THR A 838 65.54 -67.78 46.60
N LEU A 839 65.69 -66.45 46.52
CA LEU A 839 66.91 -65.83 46.02
C LEU A 839 68.12 -66.17 46.87
N PHE A 840 67.99 -66.05 48.20
CA PHE A 840 69.04 -66.40 49.15
C PHE A 840 69.49 -67.85 48.95
N ASN A 841 68.56 -68.80 48.96
CA ASN A 841 68.86 -70.21 48.77
C ASN A 841 69.56 -70.48 47.43
N THR A 842 69.14 -69.79 46.35
CA THR A 842 69.79 -69.92 45.04
C THR A 842 71.22 -69.37 45.06
N VAL A 843 71.47 -68.17 45.60
CA VAL A 843 72.83 -67.59 45.55
C VAL A 843 73.81 -68.22 46.54
N THR A 844 73.32 -68.88 47.60
CA THR A 844 74.15 -69.65 48.54
C THR A 844 74.36 -71.11 48.13
N ASP A 845 73.84 -71.51 46.96
CA ASP A 845 74.10 -72.85 46.44
C ASP A 845 75.62 -73.07 46.29
N PRO A 846 76.17 -74.20 46.79
CA PRO A 846 77.62 -74.44 46.77
C PRO A 846 78.27 -74.28 45.39
N THR A 847 77.53 -74.57 44.31
CA THR A 847 78.05 -74.45 42.93
C THR A 847 78.16 -73.00 42.46
N LEU A 848 77.31 -72.10 42.98
CA LEU A 848 77.35 -70.66 42.69
C LEU A 848 78.31 -69.92 43.64
N GLU A 849 78.50 -70.40 44.87
CA GLU A 849 79.47 -69.81 45.80
C GLU A 849 80.91 -69.89 45.24
N GLU A 850 81.25 -70.98 44.52
CA GLU A 850 82.54 -71.09 43.81
C GLU A 850 82.68 -70.07 42.65
N GLN A 851 81.57 -69.66 42.03
CA GLN A 851 81.54 -68.68 40.94
C GLN A 851 81.71 -67.24 41.43
N LYS A 852 81.36 -66.99 42.68
CA LYS A 852 81.37 -65.67 43.32
C LYS A 852 82.76 -65.02 43.36
N GLN A 853 83.82 -65.82 43.38
CA GLN A 853 85.20 -65.31 43.34
C GLN A 853 85.55 -64.60 42.03
N TYR A 854 84.75 -64.79 40.97
CA TYR A 854 84.97 -64.22 39.64
C TYR A 854 84.13 -62.97 39.35
N LEU A 855 83.31 -62.53 40.29
CA LEU A 855 82.60 -61.25 40.25
C LEU A 855 83.55 -60.07 40.46
N SER A 856 83.13 -58.86 40.04
CA SER A 856 83.84 -57.65 40.43
C SER A 856 83.79 -57.44 41.95
N PRO A 857 84.77 -56.74 42.56
CA PRO A 857 84.75 -56.46 43.99
C PRO A 857 83.44 -55.80 44.47
N GLU A 858 82.86 -54.92 43.67
CA GLU A 858 81.62 -54.20 43.96
C GLU A 858 80.39 -55.12 43.85
N GLN A 859 80.31 -55.97 42.82
CA GLN A 859 79.23 -56.96 42.68
C GLN A 859 79.26 -57.97 43.82
N ARG A 860 80.46 -58.47 44.16
CA ARG A 860 80.68 -59.40 45.26
C ARG A 860 80.27 -58.79 46.60
N LYS A 861 80.63 -57.53 46.85
CA LYS A 861 80.24 -56.80 48.07
C LYS A 861 78.73 -56.73 48.25
N VAL A 862 77.98 -56.46 47.18
CA VAL A 862 76.51 -56.35 47.24
C VAL A 862 75.84 -57.71 47.46
N ILE A 863 76.36 -58.78 46.85
CA ILE A 863 75.85 -60.14 47.05
C ILE A 863 76.23 -60.69 48.43
N ASP A 864 77.45 -60.43 48.89
CA ASP A 864 77.90 -60.79 50.25
C ASP A 864 77.07 -60.07 51.31
N GLU A 865 76.74 -58.79 51.10
CA GLU A 865 75.88 -58.04 52.01
C GLU A 865 74.47 -58.65 52.09
N PHE A 866 73.89 -59.02 50.94
CA PHE A 866 72.60 -59.72 50.89
C PHE A 866 72.65 -61.07 51.61
N ILE A 867 73.67 -61.88 51.38
CA ILE A 867 73.84 -63.19 52.05
C ILE A 867 74.05 -63.02 53.56
N ARG A 868 74.85 -62.03 53.96
CA ARG A 868 75.14 -61.75 55.37
C ARG A 868 73.91 -61.31 56.14
N THR A 869 73.14 -60.40 55.56
CA THR A 869 71.95 -59.82 56.19
C THR A 869 70.71 -60.71 56.04
N LYS A 870 70.67 -61.57 55.03
CA LYS A 870 69.51 -62.38 54.60
C LYS A 870 68.27 -61.55 54.30
N THR A 871 68.45 -60.27 54.01
CA THR A 871 67.39 -59.31 53.72
C THR A 871 67.71 -58.59 52.42
N LEU A 872 66.72 -58.43 51.54
CA LEU A 872 66.89 -57.66 50.31
C LEU A 872 67.30 -56.21 50.62
N PRO A 873 68.05 -55.54 49.72
CA PRO A 873 68.28 -54.10 49.83
C PRO A 873 66.96 -53.34 49.89
N GLU A 874 66.93 -52.23 50.62
CA GLU A 874 65.74 -51.38 50.76
C GLU A 874 65.14 -51.03 49.38
N LYS A 875 66.00 -50.73 48.40
CA LYS A 875 65.60 -50.58 46.99
C LYS A 875 66.43 -51.50 46.12
N ILE A 876 65.75 -52.31 45.32
CA ILE A 876 66.38 -53.19 44.34
C ILE A 876 66.58 -52.41 43.05
N ASP A 877 67.83 -52.05 42.79
CA ASP A 877 68.24 -51.36 41.58
C ASP A 877 68.71 -52.35 40.50
N HIS A 878 69.00 -51.79 39.32
CA HIS A 878 69.52 -52.59 38.20
C HIS A 878 70.89 -53.21 38.51
N PHE A 879 71.70 -52.58 39.37
CA PHE A 879 73.01 -53.11 39.71
C PHE A 879 72.89 -54.39 40.53
N PHE A 880 72.02 -54.42 41.53
CA PHE A 880 71.72 -55.61 42.32
C PHE A 880 71.19 -56.75 41.43
N VAL A 881 70.18 -56.46 40.59
CA VAL A 881 69.58 -57.44 39.67
C VAL A 881 70.64 -58.02 38.71
N ASN A 882 71.47 -57.16 38.10
CA ASN A 882 72.51 -57.60 37.17
C ASN A 882 73.62 -58.40 37.85
N ALA A 883 74.04 -58.01 39.06
CA ALA A 883 75.03 -58.76 39.83
C ALA A 883 74.56 -60.19 40.11
N ILE A 884 73.28 -60.35 40.48
CA ILE A 884 72.64 -61.64 40.67
C ILE A 884 72.56 -62.41 39.35
N GLU A 885 72.09 -61.79 38.25
CA GLU A 885 72.05 -62.44 36.93
C GLU A 885 73.42 -62.91 36.45
N ASP A 886 74.45 -62.09 36.61
CA ASP A 886 75.82 -62.43 36.21
C ASP A 886 76.35 -63.63 37.01
N LEU A 887 76.07 -63.68 38.32
CA LEU A 887 76.40 -64.83 39.16
C LEU A 887 75.68 -66.10 38.67
N LEU A 888 74.40 -66.02 38.35
CA LEU A 888 73.59 -67.15 37.87
C LEU A 888 73.97 -67.64 36.47
N LYS A 889 74.40 -66.74 35.59
CA LYS A 889 74.90 -67.09 34.25
C LYS A 889 76.19 -67.93 34.32
N GLY A 890 76.93 -67.82 35.43
CA GLY A 890 78.19 -68.50 35.70
C GLY A 890 79.37 -67.91 34.91
N PHE A 891 80.56 -68.00 35.48
CA PHE A 891 81.81 -67.56 34.86
C PHE A 891 82.66 -68.75 34.42
N GLU A 892 83.42 -68.54 33.35
CA GLU A 892 84.43 -69.47 32.88
C GLU A 892 85.82 -68.93 33.27
N PRO A 893 86.47 -69.45 34.32
CA PRO A 893 87.78 -68.97 34.72
C PRO A 893 88.84 -69.40 33.71
N LEU A 894 89.68 -68.45 33.31
CA LEU A 894 90.82 -68.70 32.45
C LEU A 894 92.09 -68.36 33.24
N ALA A 895 92.71 -69.38 33.82
CA ALA A 895 93.97 -69.23 34.53
C ALA A 895 95.14 -69.22 33.53
N ILE A 896 95.83 -68.08 33.44
CA ILE A 896 97.06 -67.93 32.66
C ILE A 896 98.22 -67.95 33.66
N ALA A 897 99.18 -68.86 33.51
CA ALA A 897 100.37 -68.89 34.36
C ALA A 897 101.21 -67.63 34.14
N ALA A 898 101.62 -66.96 35.21
CA ALA A 898 102.35 -65.71 35.14
C ALA A 898 103.71 -65.89 34.46
N ASP A 899 104.42 -66.98 34.76
CA ASP A 899 105.71 -67.29 34.13
C ASP A 899 105.55 -67.48 32.62
N GLU A 900 104.54 -68.23 32.19
CA GLU A 900 104.26 -68.45 30.76
C GLU A 900 103.84 -67.15 30.05
N LEU A 901 103.05 -66.30 30.73
CA LEU A 901 102.66 -65.00 30.21
C LEU A 901 103.86 -64.07 30.10
N VAL A 902 104.73 -64.02 31.12
CA VAL A 902 105.95 -63.20 31.13
C VAL A 902 106.95 -63.70 30.09
N ASP A 903 107.11 -65.01 29.92
CA ASP A 903 107.95 -65.61 28.89
C ASP A 903 107.46 -65.23 27.49
N LYS A 904 106.14 -65.38 27.23
CA LYS A 904 105.56 -65.01 25.94
C LYS A 904 105.62 -63.50 25.69
N LEU A 905 105.47 -62.68 26.73
CA LEU A 905 105.63 -61.22 26.65
C LEU A 905 107.09 -60.83 26.39
N GLY A 906 108.05 -61.49 27.04
CA GLY A 906 109.49 -61.30 26.82
C GLY A 906 109.93 -61.73 25.43
N ALA A 907 109.29 -62.76 24.87
CA ALA A 907 109.52 -63.24 23.51
C ALA A 907 108.97 -62.29 22.42
N LEU A 908 108.21 -61.24 22.76
CA LEU A 908 107.65 -60.32 21.76
C LEU A 908 108.73 -59.46 21.07
N GLY A 909 109.89 -59.28 21.70
CA GLY A 909 110.99 -58.44 21.20
C GLY A 909 110.65 -56.95 21.15
N PRO A 910 111.62 -56.06 20.82
CA PRO A 910 111.35 -54.64 20.66
C PRO A 910 110.37 -54.40 19.49
N CYS A 911 109.26 -53.71 19.77
CA CYS A 911 108.24 -53.33 18.78
C CYS A 911 107.59 -51.99 19.17
N ASP A 912 106.97 -51.32 18.19
CA ASP A 912 106.14 -50.14 18.45
C ASP A 912 104.85 -50.51 19.21
N ILE A 913 104.17 -49.50 19.75
CA ILE A 913 103.00 -49.67 20.62
C ILE A 913 101.86 -50.42 19.91
N GLU A 914 101.60 -50.10 18.65
CA GLU A 914 100.48 -50.70 17.91
C GLU A 914 100.76 -52.18 17.62
N THR A 915 101.98 -52.49 17.22
CA THR A 915 102.47 -53.86 17.06
C THR A 915 102.43 -54.63 18.38
N PHE A 916 102.81 -54.01 19.51
CA PHE A 916 102.75 -54.65 20.83
C PHE A 916 101.30 -54.95 21.26
N GLN A 917 100.37 -54.01 21.08
CA GLN A 917 98.96 -54.21 21.41
C GLN A 917 98.32 -55.31 20.56
N ASN A 918 98.62 -55.35 19.25
CA ASN A 918 98.12 -56.40 18.36
C ASN A 918 98.69 -57.77 18.74
N LYS A 919 99.99 -57.88 19.02
CA LYS A 919 100.59 -59.14 19.47
C LYS A 919 100.05 -59.59 20.84
N LEU A 920 99.83 -58.65 21.77
CA LEU A 920 99.21 -58.95 23.07
C LEU A 920 97.76 -59.42 22.89
N LYS A 921 97.02 -58.80 21.99
CA LYS A 921 95.65 -59.19 21.66
C LYS A 921 95.60 -60.57 21.00
N ASP A 922 96.46 -60.86 20.03
CA ASP A 922 96.57 -62.20 19.42
C ASP A 922 96.92 -63.28 20.46
N LEU A 923 97.80 -62.94 21.42
CA LEU A 923 98.14 -63.81 22.54
C LEU A 923 96.92 -64.08 23.44
N LEU A 924 96.14 -63.05 23.78
CA LEU A 924 94.91 -63.19 24.56
C LEU A 924 93.78 -63.90 23.78
N ASP A 925 93.62 -63.62 22.48
CA ASP A 925 92.70 -64.34 21.60
C ASP A 925 93.11 -65.82 21.47
N GLY A 926 94.41 -66.14 21.53
CA GLY A 926 94.92 -67.50 21.66
C GLY A 926 94.44 -68.20 22.93
N TYR A 927 94.52 -67.53 24.09
CA TYR A 927 94.03 -68.08 25.35
C TYR A 927 92.50 -68.19 25.43
N THR A 928 91.76 -67.33 24.70
CA THR A 928 90.29 -67.24 24.76
C THR A 928 89.57 -67.92 23.59
N ARG A 929 90.29 -68.57 22.66
CA ARG A 929 89.72 -69.22 21.47
C ARG A 929 88.76 -70.37 21.85
N GLY A 930 87.53 -70.32 21.34
CA GLY A 930 86.49 -71.34 21.55
C GLY A 930 85.67 -71.20 22.84
N LYS A 931 85.90 -70.13 23.63
CA LYS A 931 85.21 -69.86 24.90
C LYS A 931 84.24 -68.68 24.78
N ASP A 932 83.21 -68.63 25.63
CA ASP A 932 82.23 -67.53 25.62
C ASP A 932 82.84 -66.26 26.23
N LYS A 933 83.16 -65.28 25.38
CA LYS A 933 83.81 -64.03 25.77
C LYS A 933 83.05 -63.26 26.87
N ASN A 934 81.73 -63.43 26.98
CA ASN A 934 80.93 -62.75 28.01
C ASN A 934 81.02 -63.41 29.38
N LYS A 935 81.37 -64.70 29.45
CA LYS A 935 81.53 -65.46 30.70
C LYS A 935 82.98 -65.57 31.18
N LEU A 936 83.95 -65.24 30.31
CA LEU A 936 85.37 -65.38 30.63
C LEU A 936 85.82 -64.42 31.74
N ARG A 937 86.61 -64.97 32.68
CA ARG A 937 87.30 -64.21 33.73
C ARG A 937 88.77 -64.62 33.72
N ILE A 938 89.62 -63.75 33.17
CA ILE A 938 91.05 -64.01 33.00
C ILE A 938 91.77 -63.77 34.33
N ILE A 939 92.49 -64.78 34.80
CA ILE A 939 93.22 -64.77 36.07
C ILE A 939 94.68 -65.09 35.76
N VAL A 940 95.58 -64.16 36.05
CA VAL A 940 97.02 -64.43 35.94
C VAL A 940 97.49 -65.02 37.26
N LYS A 941 97.80 -66.33 37.27
CA LYS A 941 98.29 -67.04 38.46
C LYS A 941 99.81 -66.91 38.55
N ARG A 942 100.30 -66.21 39.57
CA ARG A 942 101.71 -66.21 39.93
C ARG A 942 102.08 -67.45 40.72
#